data_AF-A0A6P8BE92-F1
#
_entry.id   AF-A0A6P8BE92-F1
#
_cell.length_a   1.000
_cell.length_b   1.000
_cell.length_c   1.000
_cell.angle_alpha   90.00
_cell.angle_beta   90.00
_cell.angle_gamma   90.00
#
_symmetry.space_group_name_H-M   'P 1'
#
loop_
_entity.id
_entity.type
_entity.pdbx_description
1 polymer ?
#
loop_
_entity_poly.entity_id
_entity_poly.type
_entity_poly.pdbx_seq_one_letter_code
_entity_poly.pdbx_strand_id
1 'polypeptide(L)'
;MTKILCVAEKPSISKAVAGHLSGGQFQTHSTSVQYIKNYSFTYDFGHPWGNCEVTMTCVTGHLTEVQFGPDFKDWHRPTPDHLFSAPLHTQVANNKKDIAENIQRQARHARALFIWTDCDREGEHIGSEIREEARKGKPGIEVKRARFSNIERAHILQAARNPVNLDDMQVAAVAARIELDLRIGFAFTRFLTINLRSLNGPLKDLVLSYGSCQFPTLGFVVDRYFRVKNFVPETFWSIKLSIKKDGKNGTFTWTRGRLFDRASVIILYERCIEAKTATVTKVQEKPTRKWKPLPLTTVELQKMATKFIRISGQQTMEIAEKLYQKGFISYPRTETDRFDKGMNLRTLVQKQTQDGRWGPFAQGLVDGGFQQPRNGRHDDKAHPPIHPITYATGAALGEIGAEAGRVYELIVRRFLACCSEDAQGMATDIDVTYGPETFHAHGVVVIERNYLDVYPYENWSNSAELPRLTVGEQISPAEAMMTEGKTQAPSYLTEADLIALMDANGIGTDATMAEHIQTIQTRQYARTTELPGRNAQPGDGAVDEEDVAAPAGRGGRGGRGRGRGRGGTRGGRGGGGATSRGSRGGVKVFVPTQLGVALIEGFDRMNFEMSLGKPFLRREMEAKMKAICEGRATKDGVLEESIRQYRHVYNLSAENLHVLRQVNLSRWRGKKAAVVLRSSKLRRKDVVGQAELCTRDSECGYGINSCAGIIGDGEVDALIRAYAPAKFINSTSPQL
;
A
#
# COMPACT_ATOMS: atom_id res chain seq x y z
N MET A 1 1.31 -26.10 41.28
CA MET A 1 1.21 -26.93 40.06
C MET A 1 2.39 -26.60 39.13
N THR A 2 2.55 -27.27 37.98
CA THR A 2 3.53 -26.84 36.97
C THR A 2 3.16 -25.45 36.47
N LYS A 3 4.09 -24.49 36.46
CA LYS A 3 3.86 -23.15 35.93
C LYS A 3 4.33 -23.01 34.48
N ILE A 4 3.52 -22.44 33.60
CA ILE A 4 3.84 -22.10 32.21
C ILE A 4 3.78 -20.57 32.03
N LEU A 5 4.83 -20.01 31.46
CA LEU A 5 4.86 -18.62 31.02
C LEU A 5 4.39 -18.54 29.57
N CYS A 6 3.37 -17.76 29.29
CA CYS A 6 2.92 -17.46 27.93
C CYS A 6 3.24 -16.00 27.59
N VAL A 7 3.82 -15.73 26.42
CA VAL A 7 4.14 -14.36 26.00
C VAL A 7 3.63 -14.11 24.58
N ALA A 8 2.73 -13.14 24.44
CA ALA A 8 2.20 -12.70 23.14
C ALA A 8 2.91 -11.45 22.60
N GLU A 9 2.69 -11.11 21.33
CA GLU A 9 3.33 -9.95 20.70
C GLU A 9 2.80 -8.59 21.19
N LYS A 10 1.53 -8.54 21.59
CA LYS A 10 0.80 -7.29 21.87
C LYS A 10 -0.17 -7.45 23.05
N PRO A 11 -0.51 -6.34 23.75
CA PRO A 11 -1.48 -6.35 24.85
C PRO A 11 -2.85 -6.92 24.48
N SER A 12 -3.38 -6.56 23.30
CA SER A 12 -4.67 -7.04 22.80
C SER A 12 -4.71 -8.56 22.66
N ILE A 13 -3.66 -9.13 22.04
CA ILE A 13 -3.53 -10.58 21.83
C ILE A 13 -3.40 -11.31 23.17
N SER A 14 -2.51 -10.87 24.07
CA SER A 14 -2.34 -11.53 25.38
C SER A 14 -3.63 -11.57 26.18
N LYS A 15 -4.41 -10.47 26.18
CA LYS A 15 -5.70 -10.40 26.87
C LYS A 15 -6.73 -11.35 26.24
N ALA A 16 -6.81 -11.39 24.91
CA ALA A 16 -7.74 -12.27 24.20
C ALA A 16 -7.40 -13.75 24.44
N VAL A 17 -6.13 -14.13 24.29
CA VAL A 17 -5.68 -15.51 24.54
C VAL A 17 -5.92 -15.90 26.00
N ALA A 18 -5.57 -15.04 26.96
CA ALA A 18 -5.85 -15.28 28.38
C ALA A 18 -7.36 -15.50 28.62
N GLY A 19 -8.22 -14.68 28.04
CA GLY A 19 -9.68 -14.84 28.13
C GLY A 19 -10.18 -16.15 27.55
N HIS A 20 -9.65 -16.59 26.40
CA HIS A 20 -10.05 -17.86 25.80
C HIS A 20 -9.57 -19.07 26.62
N LEU A 21 -8.30 -19.12 27.01
CA LEU A 21 -7.76 -20.25 27.76
C LEU A 21 -8.42 -20.38 29.15
N SER A 22 -8.62 -19.27 29.85
CA SER A 22 -9.24 -19.26 31.19
C SER A 22 -10.76 -19.41 31.21
N GLY A 23 -11.43 -19.38 30.05
CA GLY A 23 -12.90 -19.28 30.00
C GLY A 23 -13.43 -17.96 30.58
N GLY A 24 -12.63 -16.90 30.53
CA GLY A 24 -12.95 -15.57 31.07
C GLY A 24 -12.57 -15.36 32.53
N GLN A 25 -12.03 -16.37 33.21
CA GLN A 25 -11.70 -16.33 34.64
C GLN A 25 -10.19 -16.24 34.87
N PHE A 26 -9.64 -15.03 34.87
CA PHE A 26 -8.22 -14.79 35.14
C PHE A 26 -8.01 -13.63 36.12
N GLN A 27 -6.94 -13.71 36.92
CA GLN A 27 -6.49 -12.61 37.76
C GLN A 27 -5.55 -11.70 36.96
N THR A 28 -5.70 -10.39 37.11
CA THR A 28 -4.84 -9.41 36.42
C THR A 28 -3.88 -8.78 37.41
N HIS A 29 -2.59 -8.85 37.12
CA HIS A 29 -1.55 -8.15 37.86
C HIS A 29 -0.91 -7.09 36.98
N SER A 30 -0.78 -5.87 37.50
CA SER A 30 -0.06 -4.79 36.82
C SER A 30 1.45 -5.04 36.84
N THR A 31 2.12 -4.60 35.78
CA THR A 31 3.58 -4.51 35.73
C THR A 31 4.01 -3.04 35.90
N SER A 32 5.32 -2.77 35.92
CA SER A 32 5.86 -1.40 35.88
C SER A 32 5.49 -0.66 34.59
N VAL A 33 5.13 -1.38 33.52
CA VAL A 33 4.73 -0.79 32.25
C VAL A 33 3.20 -0.71 32.18
N GLN A 34 2.66 0.51 32.05
CA GLN A 34 1.22 0.81 32.16
C GLN A 34 0.31 -0.15 31.37
N TYR A 35 0.68 -0.48 30.13
CA TYR A 35 -0.13 -1.28 29.21
C TYR A 35 0.22 -2.78 29.18
N ILE A 36 1.29 -3.21 29.87
CA ILE A 36 1.66 -4.62 29.97
C ILE A 36 1.11 -5.18 31.28
N LYS A 37 0.35 -6.26 31.17
CA LYS A 37 -0.27 -6.95 32.31
C LYS A 37 0.18 -8.40 32.34
N ASN A 38 0.15 -8.99 33.53
CA ASN A 38 0.32 -10.42 33.74
C ASN A 38 -1.06 -11.00 34.11
N TYR A 39 -1.59 -11.87 33.28
CA TYR A 39 -2.85 -12.58 33.50
C TYR A 39 -2.57 -13.97 34.06
N SER A 40 -3.05 -14.25 35.27
CA SER A 40 -2.83 -15.52 35.97
C SER A 40 -4.11 -16.36 35.95
N PHE A 41 -4.01 -17.62 35.57
CA PHE A 41 -5.13 -18.57 35.52
C PHE A 41 -4.61 -20.02 35.51
N THR A 42 -5.51 -21.00 35.57
CA THR A 42 -5.17 -22.42 35.35
C THR A 42 -5.69 -22.90 34.00
N TYR A 43 -4.95 -23.76 33.33
CA TYR A 43 -5.36 -24.35 32.05
C TYR A 43 -4.76 -25.74 31.86
N ASP A 44 -5.52 -26.63 31.23
CA ASP A 44 -5.05 -27.96 30.82
C ASP A 44 -4.54 -27.94 29.38
N PHE A 45 -3.22 -27.99 29.24
CA PHE A 45 -2.51 -28.01 27.96
C PHE A 45 -2.49 -29.41 27.31
N GLY A 46 -3.09 -30.42 27.95
CA GLY A 46 -3.03 -31.81 27.48
C GLY A 46 -1.65 -32.45 27.71
N HIS A 47 -1.49 -33.71 27.32
CA HIS A 47 -0.22 -34.42 27.47
C HIS A 47 0.88 -33.76 26.62
N PRO A 48 2.13 -33.59 27.12
CA PRO A 48 2.67 -34.04 28.42
C PRO A 48 2.56 -33.02 29.58
N TRP A 49 1.84 -31.92 29.39
CA TRP A 49 1.80 -30.78 30.30
C TRP A 49 0.75 -30.93 31.42
N GLY A 50 -0.45 -31.39 31.04
CA GLY A 50 -1.61 -31.47 31.92
C GLY A 50 -2.07 -30.10 32.43
N ASN A 51 -2.69 -30.10 33.61
CA ASN A 51 -3.17 -28.89 34.27
C ASN A 51 -1.99 -28.06 34.84
N CYS A 52 -1.88 -26.82 34.37
CA CYS A 52 -0.80 -25.91 34.70
C CYS A 52 -1.32 -24.58 35.24
N GLU A 53 -0.55 -23.97 36.13
CA GLU A 53 -0.66 -22.53 36.42
C GLU A 53 -0.07 -21.75 35.25
N VAL A 54 -0.77 -20.73 34.77
CA VAL A 54 -0.36 -19.94 33.61
C VAL A 54 -0.14 -18.51 34.03
N THR A 55 0.96 -17.92 33.57
CA THR A 55 1.11 -16.47 33.50
C THR A 55 1.17 -16.06 32.04
N MET A 56 0.14 -15.38 31.55
CA MET A 56 0.11 -14.78 30.22
C MET A 56 0.53 -13.31 30.30
N THR A 57 1.52 -12.92 29.52
CA THR A 57 1.98 -11.53 29.37
C THR A 57 2.24 -11.21 27.89
N CYS A 58 2.82 -10.05 27.60
CA CYS A 58 3.15 -9.67 26.23
C CYS A 58 4.38 -8.78 26.12
N VAL A 59 4.87 -8.69 24.89
CA VAL A 59 5.77 -7.63 24.43
C VAL A 59 4.97 -6.53 23.69
N THR A 60 5.68 -5.63 23.02
CA THR A 60 5.09 -4.61 22.13
C THR A 60 5.92 -4.54 20.85
N GLY A 61 5.83 -5.59 20.02
CA GLY A 61 6.74 -5.82 18.89
C GLY A 61 8.14 -6.24 19.35
N HIS A 62 9.17 -5.91 18.56
CA HIS A 62 10.57 -6.21 18.87
C HIS A 62 10.98 -5.70 20.27
N LEU A 63 11.67 -6.58 21.00
CA LEU A 63 12.34 -6.29 22.27
C LEU A 63 13.76 -5.78 22.07
N THR A 64 14.43 -6.25 21.01
CA THR A 64 15.85 -5.98 20.79
C THR A 64 16.08 -5.07 19.59
N GLU A 65 17.22 -4.40 19.61
CA GLU A 65 17.74 -3.62 18.48
C GLU A 65 19.16 -4.08 18.18
N VAL A 66 19.49 -4.14 16.88
CA VAL A 66 20.85 -4.43 16.40
C VAL A 66 21.50 -3.10 16.04
N GLN A 67 22.68 -2.85 16.60
CA GLN A 67 23.42 -1.61 16.37
C GLN A 67 24.92 -1.87 16.22
N PHE A 68 25.62 -0.91 15.61
CA PHE A 68 27.07 -0.88 15.63
C PHE A 68 27.62 -0.51 17.02
N GLY A 69 28.84 -0.94 17.31
CA GLY A 69 29.54 -0.55 18.53
C GLY A 69 29.78 0.97 18.65
N PRO A 70 30.10 1.47 19.86
CA PRO A 70 30.32 2.90 20.13
C PRO A 70 31.32 3.58 19.19
N ASP A 71 32.34 2.85 18.75
CA ASP A 71 33.39 3.34 17.84
C ASP A 71 32.87 3.76 16.46
N PHE A 72 31.65 3.34 16.10
CA PHE A 72 31.00 3.66 14.83
C PHE A 72 29.88 4.69 14.97
N LYS A 73 29.73 5.35 16.14
CA LYS A 73 28.73 6.41 16.32
C LYS A 73 29.05 7.67 15.53
N ASP A 74 30.33 8.04 15.43
CA ASP A 74 30.78 9.13 14.57
C ASP A 74 30.56 8.73 13.10
N TRP A 75 29.98 9.64 12.33
CA TRP A 75 29.69 9.43 10.91
C TRP A 75 30.95 9.52 10.05
N HIS A 76 31.97 10.26 10.49
CA HIS A 76 33.18 10.54 9.73
C HIS A 76 34.31 9.54 9.98
N ARG A 77 34.34 8.91 11.16
CA ARG A 77 35.40 7.97 11.55
C ARG A 77 34.82 6.79 12.36
N PRO A 78 35.20 5.53 12.02
CA PRO A 78 35.91 5.12 10.81
C PRO A 78 35.08 5.41 9.55
N THR A 79 35.70 5.34 8.36
CA THR A 79 35.01 5.65 7.10
C THR A 79 33.83 4.69 6.87
N PRO A 80 32.78 5.11 6.13
CA PRO A 80 31.55 4.33 6.06
C PRO A 80 31.69 2.92 5.46
N ASP A 81 32.75 2.62 4.72
CA ASP A 81 33.04 1.28 4.18
C ASP A 81 33.35 0.26 5.28
N HIS A 82 33.85 0.69 6.44
CA HIS A 82 34.11 -0.20 7.57
C HIS A 82 32.81 -0.78 8.16
N LEU A 83 31.65 -0.18 7.90
CA LEU A 83 30.35 -0.66 8.39
C LEU A 83 29.95 -2.02 7.79
N PHE A 84 30.52 -2.40 6.64
CA PHE A 84 30.31 -3.73 6.07
C PHE A 84 30.91 -4.85 6.93
N SER A 85 31.97 -4.58 7.69
CA SER A 85 32.65 -5.56 8.55
C SER A 85 32.56 -5.23 10.04
N ALA A 86 31.99 -4.08 10.41
CA ALA A 86 31.92 -3.62 11.80
C ALA A 86 31.19 -4.63 12.70
N PRO A 87 31.64 -4.85 13.94
CA PRO A 87 30.95 -5.70 14.89
C PRO A 87 29.57 -5.12 15.22
N LEU A 88 28.57 -6.00 15.25
CA LEU A 88 27.22 -5.67 15.64
C LEU A 88 26.91 -6.20 17.04
N HIS A 89 26.13 -5.43 17.78
CA HIS A 89 25.67 -5.80 19.10
C HIS A 89 24.15 -5.78 19.12
N THR A 90 23.58 -6.84 19.67
CA THR A 90 22.14 -6.91 19.96
C THR A 90 21.92 -6.53 21.40
N GLN A 91 21.04 -5.58 21.67
CA GLN A 91 20.68 -5.18 23.02
C GLN A 91 19.17 -4.99 23.14
N VAL A 92 18.64 -5.11 24.36
CA VAL A 92 17.25 -4.73 24.64
C VAL A 92 17.12 -3.23 24.44
N ALA A 93 16.15 -2.82 23.63
CA ALA A 93 15.88 -1.41 23.38
C ALA A 93 15.55 -0.69 24.71
N ASN A 94 16.01 0.56 24.86
CA ASN A 94 15.93 1.27 26.15
C ASN A 94 14.50 1.34 26.72
N ASN A 95 13.50 1.53 25.86
CA ASN A 95 12.08 1.57 26.24
C ASN A 95 11.43 0.18 26.44
N LYS A 96 12.20 -0.91 26.32
CA LYS A 96 11.74 -2.31 26.47
C LYS A 96 12.38 -3.03 27.66
N LYS A 97 13.30 -2.39 28.39
CA LYS A 97 14.02 -2.99 29.53
C LYS A 97 13.07 -3.55 30.59
N ASP A 98 12.07 -2.77 31.00
CA ASP A 98 11.07 -3.21 31.98
C ASP A 98 10.25 -4.43 31.50
N ILE A 99 9.99 -4.52 30.19
CA ILE A 99 9.28 -5.66 29.60
C ILE A 99 10.18 -6.91 29.66
N ALA A 100 11.45 -6.77 29.28
CA ALA A 100 12.43 -7.85 29.36
C ALA A 100 12.63 -8.34 30.81
N GLU A 101 12.73 -7.41 31.76
CA GLU A 101 12.82 -7.75 33.18
C GLU A 101 11.57 -8.47 33.71
N ASN A 102 10.38 -8.09 33.24
CA ASN A 102 9.15 -8.82 33.57
C ASN A 102 9.20 -10.27 33.03
N ILE A 103 9.64 -10.47 31.78
CA ILE A 103 9.80 -11.81 31.19
C ILE A 103 10.79 -12.64 32.01
N GLN A 104 11.97 -12.09 32.29
CA GLN A 104 13.01 -12.75 33.10
C GLN A 104 12.46 -13.16 34.47
N ARG A 105 11.72 -12.27 35.14
CA ARG A 105 11.13 -12.53 36.46
C ARG A 105 10.08 -13.64 36.42
N GLN A 106 9.19 -13.63 35.43
CA GLN A 106 8.17 -14.68 35.29
C GLN A 106 8.78 -16.02 34.88
N ALA A 107 9.85 -16.02 34.09
CA ALA A 107 10.52 -17.23 33.61
C ALA A 107 11.22 -18.02 34.73
N ARG A 108 11.75 -17.34 35.78
CA ARG A 108 12.43 -17.98 36.93
C ARG A 108 11.66 -19.14 37.54
N HIS A 109 10.33 -19.01 37.62
CA HIS A 109 9.45 -19.97 38.27
C HIS A 109 8.66 -20.83 37.27
N ALA A 110 8.83 -20.64 35.96
CA ALA A 110 8.13 -21.40 34.94
C ALA A 110 8.90 -22.66 34.55
N ARG A 111 8.20 -23.77 34.30
CA ARG A 111 8.78 -24.97 33.67
C ARG A 111 9.06 -24.72 32.19
N ALA A 112 8.10 -24.09 31.50
CA ALA A 112 8.15 -23.85 30.07
C ALA A 112 7.68 -22.44 29.69
N LEU A 113 8.18 -21.95 28.56
CA LEU A 113 7.77 -20.75 27.85
C LEU A 113 6.96 -21.16 26.61
N PHE A 114 5.75 -20.64 26.48
CA PHE A 114 4.90 -20.75 25.30
C PHE A 114 4.84 -19.40 24.58
N ILE A 115 5.32 -19.36 23.34
CA ILE A 115 5.35 -18.16 22.50
C ILE A 115 4.04 -18.05 21.72
N TRP A 116 3.39 -16.89 21.87
CA TRP A 116 2.10 -16.52 21.27
C TRP A 116 2.21 -15.26 20.40
N THR A 117 3.37 -15.04 19.79
CA THR A 117 3.56 -13.98 18.79
C THR A 117 2.75 -14.25 17.51
N ASP A 118 2.55 -13.26 16.66
CA ASP A 118 1.85 -13.50 15.38
C ASP A 118 2.61 -14.54 14.54
N CYS A 119 1.92 -15.32 13.70
CA CYS A 119 2.49 -16.52 13.06
C CYS A 119 3.19 -16.27 11.72
N ASP A 120 3.83 -15.11 11.58
CA ASP A 120 4.70 -14.75 10.45
C ASP A 120 6.20 -14.83 10.82
N ARG A 121 7.07 -14.49 9.86
CA ARG A 121 8.52 -14.50 10.06
C ARG A 121 8.96 -13.53 11.17
N GLU A 122 8.38 -12.33 11.21
CA GLU A 122 8.67 -11.33 12.23
C GLU A 122 8.30 -11.84 13.63
N GLY A 123 7.13 -12.46 13.77
CA GLY A 123 6.67 -13.06 15.02
C GLY A 123 7.53 -14.23 15.48
N GLU A 124 8.10 -15.05 14.57
CA GLU A 124 9.12 -16.04 14.93
C GLU A 124 10.38 -15.38 15.49
N HIS A 125 10.86 -14.30 14.85
CA HIS A 125 12.03 -13.57 15.32
C HIS A 125 11.81 -12.91 16.70
N ILE A 126 10.67 -12.25 16.91
CA ILE A 126 10.26 -11.71 18.22
C ILE A 126 10.15 -12.85 19.24
N GLY A 127 9.65 -14.01 18.83
CA GLY A 127 9.64 -15.23 19.65
C GLY A 127 11.03 -15.63 20.14
N SER A 128 12.04 -15.53 19.26
CA SER A 128 13.44 -15.77 19.63
C SER A 128 13.96 -14.72 20.62
N GLU A 129 13.62 -13.45 20.48
CA GLU A 129 14.00 -12.41 21.45
C GLU A 129 13.42 -12.70 22.84
N ILE A 130 12.14 -13.07 22.90
CA ILE A 130 11.46 -13.48 24.13
C ILE A 130 12.16 -14.70 24.74
N ARG A 131 12.52 -15.69 23.92
CA ARG A 131 13.26 -16.88 24.36
C ARG A 131 14.58 -16.50 25.02
N GLU A 132 15.38 -15.63 24.40
CA GLU A 132 16.67 -15.22 24.96
C GLU A 132 16.50 -14.48 26.29
N GLU A 133 15.51 -13.59 26.42
CA GLU A 133 15.21 -12.92 27.69
C GLU A 133 14.70 -13.91 28.76
N ALA A 134 13.84 -14.86 28.39
CA ALA A 134 13.37 -15.88 29.33
C ALA A 134 14.51 -16.79 29.83
N ARG A 135 15.47 -17.13 28.95
CA ARG A 135 16.66 -17.93 29.31
C ARG A 135 17.60 -17.21 30.27
N LYS A 136 17.69 -15.87 30.24
CA LYS A 136 18.40 -15.11 31.28
C LYS A 136 17.76 -15.29 32.66
N GLY A 137 16.43 -15.43 32.72
CA GLY A 137 15.70 -15.76 33.95
C GLY A 137 15.83 -17.23 34.36
N LYS A 138 15.81 -18.15 33.40
CA LYS A 138 15.95 -19.61 33.60
C LYS A 138 16.62 -20.27 32.38
N PRO A 139 17.92 -20.58 32.42
CA PRO A 139 18.67 -21.06 31.24
C PRO A 139 18.11 -22.32 30.58
N GLY A 140 17.60 -23.26 31.38
CA GLY A 140 17.02 -24.53 30.91
C GLY A 140 15.50 -24.51 30.72
N ILE A 141 14.87 -23.34 30.54
CA ILE A 141 13.43 -23.28 30.29
C ILE A 141 13.07 -23.97 28.97
N GLU A 142 12.08 -24.86 28.99
CA GLU A 142 11.59 -25.50 27.77
C GLU A 142 10.79 -24.49 26.94
N VAL A 143 11.02 -24.43 25.63
CA VAL A 143 10.41 -23.42 24.75
C VAL A 143 9.48 -24.10 23.76
N LYS A 144 8.26 -23.55 23.65
CA LYS A 144 7.21 -24.02 22.76
C LYS A 144 6.56 -22.86 22.02
N ARG A 145 6.00 -23.14 20.86
CA ARG A 145 5.40 -22.17 19.94
C ARG A 145 3.96 -22.56 19.65
N ALA A 146 3.02 -21.67 19.99
CA ALA A 146 1.61 -21.83 19.60
C ALA A 146 1.40 -21.29 18.18
N ARG A 147 0.78 -22.08 17.29
CA ARG A 147 0.48 -21.69 15.90
C ARG A 147 -1.02 -21.42 15.73
N PHE A 148 -1.38 -20.23 15.26
CA PHE A 148 -2.76 -19.79 15.08
C PHE A 148 -2.87 -18.78 13.93
N SER A 149 -4.02 -18.74 13.26
CA SER A 149 -4.27 -17.83 12.12
C SER A 149 -5.44 -16.86 12.36
N ASN A 150 -6.12 -16.98 13.49
CA ASN A 150 -7.15 -16.08 13.99
C ASN A 150 -7.27 -16.22 15.52
N ILE A 151 -8.00 -15.30 16.15
CA ILE A 151 -8.18 -15.24 17.62
C ILE A 151 -9.54 -15.85 18.02
N GLU A 152 -10.12 -16.75 17.23
CA GLU A 152 -11.32 -17.47 17.64
C GLU A 152 -10.98 -18.50 18.73
N ARG A 153 -11.88 -18.66 19.72
CA ARG A 153 -11.67 -19.55 20.88
C ARG A 153 -11.22 -20.95 20.46
N ALA A 154 -11.85 -21.56 19.46
CA ALA A 154 -11.52 -22.91 19.01
C ALA A 154 -10.07 -23.03 18.53
N HIS A 155 -9.61 -22.06 17.71
CA HIS A 155 -8.24 -22.03 17.20
C HIS A 155 -7.21 -21.84 18.32
N ILE A 156 -7.49 -20.94 19.28
CA ILE A 156 -6.58 -20.71 20.41
C ILE A 156 -6.46 -21.94 21.31
N LEU A 157 -7.58 -22.64 21.60
CA LEU A 157 -7.55 -23.88 22.38
C LEU A 157 -6.80 -25.00 21.66
N GLN A 158 -6.96 -25.12 20.34
CA GLN A 158 -6.23 -26.09 19.53
C GLN A 158 -4.72 -25.78 19.52
N ALA A 159 -4.34 -24.51 19.36
CA ALA A 159 -2.95 -24.07 19.36
C ALA A 159 -2.25 -24.32 20.71
N ALA A 160 -2.97 -24.13 21.83
CA ALA A 160 -2.44 -24.41 23.16
C ALA A 160 -2.15 -25.91 23.38
N ARG A 161 -2.99 -26.79 22.83
CA ARG A 161 -2.86 -28.25 22.98
C ARG A 161 -1.92 -28.92 21.98
N ASN A 162 -1.56 -28.23 20.90
CA ASN A 162 -0.67 -28.73 19.86
C ASN A 162 0.52 -27.77 19.64
N PRO A 163 1.33 -27.48 20.67
CA PRO A 163 2.47 -26.60 20.51
C PRO A 163 3.56 -27.26 19.66
N VAL A 164 4.22 -26.45 18.85
CA VAL A 164 5.39 -26.86 18.04
C VAL A 164 6.66 -26.22 18.60
N ASN A 165 7.81 -26.47 17.95
CA ASN A 165 9.05 -25.74 18.26
C ASN A 165 9.08 -24.41 17.49
N LEU A 166 9.83 -23.45 18.03
CA LEU A 166 10.14 -22.20 17.32
C LEU A 166 10.94 -22.51 16.06
N ASP A 167 10.65 -21.80 14.96
CA ASP A 167 11.33 -22.04 13.69
C ASP A 167 12.61 -21.21 13.57
N ASP A 168 13.74 -21.81 13.98
CA ASP A 168 15.05 -21.15 13.97
C ASP A 168 15.52 -20.78 12.55
N MET A 169 15.00 -21.41 11.48
CA MET A 169 15.33 -21.03 10.11
C MET A 169 14.64 -19.72 9.72
N GLN A 170 13.38 -19.54 10.10
CA GLN A 170 12.69 -18.26 9.92
C GLN A 170 13.34 -17.14 10.75
N VAL A 171 13.71 -17.44 12.00
CA VAL A 171 14.47 -16.52 12.87
C VAL A 171 15.78 -16.10 12.20
N ALA A 172 16.53 -17.05 11.64
CA ALA A 172 17.79 -16.80 10.97
C ALA A 172 17.63 -15.92 9.72
N ALA A 173 16.56 -16.13 8.94
CA ALA A 173 16.26 -15.31 7.76
C ALA A 173 15.95 -13.85 8.15
N VAL A 174 15.10 -13.61 9.14
CA VAL A 174 14.80 -12.25 9.62
C VAL A 174 16.05 -11.58 10.19
N ALA A 175 16.84 -12.30 10.98
CA ALA A 175 18.09 -11.78 11.52
C ALA A 175 19.09 -11.40 10.41
N ALA A 176 19.18 -12.21 9.34
CA ALA A 176 20.00 -11.90 8.17
C ALA A 176 19.52 -10.62 7.48
N ARG A 177 18.20 -10.48 7.26
CA ARG A 177 17.58 -9.31 6.64
C ARG A 177 17.87 -8.04 7.44
N ILE A 178 17.67 -8.08 8.76
CA ILE A 178 17.92 -6.94 9.67
C ILE A 178 19.40 -6.51 9.57
N GLU A 179 20.33 -7.46 9.61
CA GLU A 179 21.75 -7.17 9.52
C GLU A 179 22.15 -6.58 8.15
N LEU A 180 21.66 -7.15 7.05
CA LEU A 180 21.92 -6.63 5.71
C LEU A 180 21.36 -5.22 5.54
N ASP A 181 20.10 -4.99 5.90
CA ASP A 181 19.47 -3.68 5.79
C ASP A 181 20.15 -2.63 6.67
N LEU A 182 20.62 -3.01 7.87
CA LEU A 182 21.41 -2.14 8.74
C LEU A 182 22.77 -1.78 8.11
N ARG A 183 23.56 -2.78 7.71
CA ARG A 183 24.91 -2.58 7.16
C ARG A 183 24.87 -1.75 5.88
N ILE A 184 24.08 -2.20 4.91
CA ILE A 184 23.97 -1.56 3.60
C ILE A 184 23.33 -0.18 3.76
N GLY A 185 22.25 -0.08 4.54
CA GLY A 185 21.53 1.17 4.78
C GLY A 185 22.45 2.22 5.40
N PHE A 186 23.17 1.91 6.48
CA PHE A 186 24.06 2.87 7.13
C PHE A 186 25.28 3.22 6.26
N ALA A 187 25.92 2.24 5.62
CA ALA A 187 27.09 2.49 4.77
C ALA A 187 26.75 3.48 3.64
N PHE A 188 25.72 3.20 2.85
CA PHE A 188 25.31 4.08 1.75
C PHE A 188 24.70 5.40 2.25
N THR A 189 23.91 5.40 3.33
CA THR A 189 23.33 6.63 3.88
C THR A 189 24.43 7.60 4.33
N ARG A 190 25.45 7.11 5.07
CA ARG A 190 26.58 7.95 5.49
C ARG A 190 27.39 8.41 4.29
N PHE A 191 27.69 7.52 3.35
CA PHE A 191 28.38 7.86 2.11
C PHE A 191 27.68 8.98 1.35
N LEU A 192 26.38 8.86 1.07
CA LEU A 192 25.58 9.87 0.37
C LEU A 192 25.54 11.18 1.15
N THR A 193 25.21 11.10 2.44
CA THR A 193 25.01 12.28 3.27
C THR A 193 26.31 13.07 3.41
N ILE A 194 27.43 12.42 3.71
CA ILE A 194 28.73 13.09 3.88
C ILE A 194 29.20 13.72 2.56
N ASN A 195 29.09 12.99 1.45
CA ASN A 195 29.68 13.43 0.19
C ASN A 195 28.84 14.41 -0.61
N LEU A 196 27.53 14.48 -0.37
CA LEU A 196 26.62 15.40 -1.06
C LEU A 196 26.24 16.62 -0.22
N ARG A 197 26.36 16.58 1.12
CA ARG A 197 26.21 17.78 1.97
C ARG A 197 27.20 18.87 1.60
N SER A 198 28.41 18.51 1.15
CA SER A 198 29.44 19.45 0.71
C SER A 198 29.04 20.29 -0.51
N LEU A 199 27.99 19.90 -1.24
CA LEU A 199 27.45 20.67 -2.37
C LEU A 199 26.63 21.89 -1.92
N ASN A 200 26.44 22.07 -0.61
CA ASN A 200 25.74 23.17 0.04
C ASN A 200 24.26 23.30 -0.39
N GLY A 201 23.63 24.40 0.02
CA GLY A 201 22.19 24.57 -0.15
C GLY A 201 21.41 23.62 0.77
N PRO A 202 20.16 23.29 0.44
CA PRO A 202 19.29 22.55 1.36
C PRO A 202 19.59 21.07 1.50
N LEU A 203 20.61 20.56 0.82
CA LEU A 203 21.19 19.27 1.15
C LEU A 203 22.01 19.30 2.45
N LYS A 204 22.49 20.47 2.88
CA LYS A 204 23.33 20.64 4.08
C LYS A 204 22.68 20.05 5.33
N ASP A 205 21.38 20.25 5.48
CA ASP A 205 20.63 19.87 6.68
C ASP A 205 19.86 18.55 6.50
N LEU A 206 19.93 17.93 5.31
CA LEU A 206 19.23 16.69 5.00
C LEU A 206 20.08 15.46 5.32
N VAL A 207 19.43 14.40 5.78
CA VAL A 207 19.99 13.05 5.80
C VAL A 207 19.51 12.34 4.55
N LEU A 208 20.45 11.96 3.68
CA LEU A 208 20.17 11.26 2.43
C LEU A 208 20.21 9.76 2.69
N SER A 209 19.06 9.18 2.98
CA SER A 209 18.96 7.75 3.30
C SER A 209 18.99 6.87 2.06
N TYR A 210 19.75 5.80 2.15
CA TYR A 210 19.67 4.67 1.24
C TYR A 210 19.04 3.47 1.96
N GLY A 211 18.22 2.71 1.23
CA GLY A 211 17.71 1.42 1.68
C GLY A 211 17.64 0.46 0.50
N SER A 212 18.05 -0.78 0.70
CA SER A 212 18.18 -1.81 -0.34
C SER A 212 16.88 -2.05 -1.12
N CYS A 213 15.71 -1.92 -0.48
CA CYS A 213 14.40 -1.97 -1.14
C CYS A 213 13.79 -0.58 -1.43
N GLN A 214 14.11 0.41 -0.61
CA GLN A 214 13.65 1.80 -0.79
C GLN A 214 14.11 2.36 -2.15
N PHE A 215 15.37 2.12 -2.51
CA PHE A 215 15.99 2.68 -3.70
C PHE A 215 15.41 2.12 -5.02
N PRO A 216 15.26 0.80 -5.23
CA PRO A 216 14.60 0.28 -6.42
C PRO A 216 13.10 0.64 -6.49
N THR A 217 12.42 0.78 -5.35
CA THR A 217 11.04 1.28 -5.29
C THR A 217 10.94 2.71 -5.86
N LEU A 218 11.87 3.59 -5.47
CA LEU A 218 12.01 4.92 -6.07
C LEU A 218 12.38 4.84 -7.55
N GLY A 219 13.23 3.88 -7.93
CA GLY A 219 13.61 3.60 -9.32
C GLY A 219 12.42 3.39 -10.24
N PHE A 220 11.40 2.61 -9.83
CA PHE A 220 10.16 2.45 -10.61
C PHE A 220 9.42 3.77 -10.84
N VAL A 221 9.36 4.63 -9.83
CA VAL A 221 8.70 5.95 -9.91
C VAL A 221 9.45 6.87 -10.87
N VAL A 222 10.78 6.91 -10.78
CA VAL A 222 11.63 7.74 -11.65
C VAL A 222 11.61 7.23 -13.10
N ASP A 223 11.69 5.92 -13.30
CA ASP A 223 11.58 5.30 -14.63
C ASP A 223 10.25 5.65 -15.30
N ARG A 224 9.12 5.49 -14.58
CA ARG A 224 7.82 5.89 -15.13
C ARG A 224 7.78 7.39 -15.42
N TYR A 225 8.30 8.23 -14.53
CA TYR A 225 8.32 9.68 -14.74
C TYR A 225 9.01 10.07 -16.05
N PHE A 226 10.16 9.48 -16.38
CA PHE A 226 10.84 9.75 -17.64
C PHE A 226 10.13 9.16 -18.85
N ARG A 227 9.49 7.98 -18.72
CA ARG A 227 8.62 7.45 -19.79
C ARG A 227 7.45 8.38 -20.10
N VAL A 228 6.91 9.09 -19.11
CA VAL A 228 5.86 10.11 -19.35
C VAL A 228 6.47 11.37 -19.97
N LYS A 229 7.54 11.88 -19.37
CA LYS A 229 8.12 13.18 -19.74
C LYS A 229 8.78 13.20 -21.12
N ASN A 230 9.45 12.12 -21.48
CA ASN A 230 10.19 12.02 -22.74
C ASN A 230 9.34 11.40 -23.87
N PHE A 231 8.05 11.14 -23.61
CA PHE A 231 7.14 10.60 -24.61
C PHE A 231 6.88 11.64 -25.70
N VAL A 232 7.11 11.25 -26.96
CA VAL A 232 6.78 12.06 -28.13
C VAL A 232 5.51 11.48 -28.74
N PRO A 233 4.37 12.20 -28.70
CA PRO A 233 3.14 11.75 -29.36
C PRO A 233 3.32 11.64 -30.87
N GLU A 234 2.82 10.54 -31.42
CA GLU A 234 2.80 10.27 -32.86
C GLU A 234 1.35 10.29 -33.34
N THR A 235 1.11 11.03 -34.43
CA THR A 235 -0.20 11.06 -35.07
C THR A 235 -0.43 9.75 -35.82
N PHE A 236 -1.63 9.21 -35.71
CA PHE A 236 -2.05 8.01 -36.42
C PHE A 236 -3.45 8.21 -37.00
N TRP A 237 -3.77 7.39 -38.00
CA TRP A 237 -5.08 7.36 -38.63
C TRP A 237 -5.66 5.94 -38.58
N SER A 238 -6.97 5.84 -38.44
CA SER A 238 -7.71 4.58 -38.43
C SER A 238 -9.05 4.76 -39.12
N ILE A 239 -9.59 3.70 -39.70
CA ILE A 239 -10.92 3.70 -40.32
C ILE A 239 -11.93 3.20 -39.28
N LYS A 240 -12.92 4.03 -38.95
CA LYS A 240 -14.03 3.64 -38.08
C LYS A 240 -15.24 3.27 -38.94
N LEU A 241 -15.84 2.13 -38.64
CA LEU A 241 -17.04 1.63 -39.30
C LEU A 241 -18.16 1.46 -38.27
N SER A 242 -19.34 2.00 -38.56
CA SER A 242 -20.54 1.85 -37.73
C SER A 242 -21.67 1.26 -38.57
N ILE A 243 -22.30 0.20 -38.08
CA ILE A 243 -23.45 -0.45 -38.72
C ILE A 243 -24.64 -0.35 -37.77
N LYS A 244 -25.75 0.21 -38.26
CA LYS A 244 -27.00 0.34 -37.51
C LYS A 244 -28.07 -0.58 -38.08
N LYS A 245 -28.67 -1.43 -37.24
CA LYS A 245 -29.76 -2.33 -37.61
C LYS A 245 -30.65 -2.59 -36.39
N ASP A 246 -31.96 -2.67 -36.59
CA ASP A 246 -32.96 -2.95 -35.54
C ASP A 246 -32.84 -2.03 -34.31
N GLY A 247 -32.56 -0.75 -34.54
CA GLY A 247 -32.37 0.24 -33.49
C GLY A 247 -31.05 0.13 -32.71
N LYS A 248 -30.21 -0.88 -32.98
CA LYS A 248 -28.89 -1.07 -32.37
C LYS A 248 -27.78 -0.55 -33.28
N ASN A 249 -26.70 -0.05 -32.68
CA ASN A 249 -25.53 0.43 -33.40
C ASN A 249 -24.29 -0.37 -33.00
N GLY A 250 -23.66 -1.04 -33.95
CA GLY A 250 -22.39 -1.75 -33.77
C GLY A 250 -21.24 -0.89 -34.29
N THR A 251 -20.25 -0.60 -33.44
CA THR A 251 -18.98 0.00 -33.87
C THR A 251 -17.96 -1.11 -34.12
N PHE A 252 -17.39 -1.12 -35.32
CA PHE A 252 -16.44 -2.10 -35.78
C PHE A 252 -15.04 -1.48 -35.82
N THR A 253 -14.08 -2.21 -35.25
CA THR A 253 -12.67 -1.82 -35.21
C THR A 253 -11.97 -2.34 -36.45
N TRP A 254 -11.21 -1.49 -37.12
CA TRP A 254 -10.42 -1.89 -38.27
C TRP A 254 -9.35 -2.92 -37.87
N THR A 255 -9.24 -4.02 -38.62
CA THR A 255 -8.37 -5.15 -38.25
C THR A 255 -6.89 -4.79 -38.32
N ARG A 256 -6.50 -3.82 -39.16
CA ARG A 256 -5.14 -3.25 -39.17
C ARG A 256 -4.86 -2.37 -37.96
N GLY A 257 -5.87 -2.08 -37.13
CA GLY A 257 -5.79 -1.17 -36.00
C GLY A 257 -5.67 0.28 -36.45
N ARG A 258 -4.44 0.79 -36.48
CA ARG A 258 -4.11 2.18 -36.84
C ARG A 258 -2.79 2.21 -37.60
N LEU A 259 -2.65 3.17 -38.52
CA LEU A 259 -1.41 3.40 -39.27
C LEU A 259 -0.88 4.81 -39.02
N PHE A 260 0.44 4.98 -39.14
CA PHE A 260 1.13 6.25 -38.90
C PHE A 260 1.44 7.02 -40.20
N ASP A 261 0.96 6.53 -41.33
CA ASP A 261 1.03 7.23 -42.62
C ASP A 261 -0.37 7.58 -43.12
N ARG A 262 -0.62 8.88 -43.31
CA ARG A 262 -1.93 9.39 -43.71
C ARG A 262 -2.29 8.98 -45.13
N ALA A 263 -1.34 9.03 -46.06
CA ALA A 263 -1.58 8.74 -47.47
C ALA A 263 -2.06 7.29 -47.67
N SER A 264 -1.43 6.34 -46.97
CA SER A 264 -1.83 4.94 -46.97
C SER A 264 -3.26 4.74 -46.47
N VAL A 265 -3.66 5.39 -45.38
CA VAL A 265 -5.04 5.25 -44.86
C VAL A 265 -6.06 5.88 -45.81
N ILE A 266 -5.72 7.00 -46.46
CA ILE A 266 -6.59 7.62 -47.48
C ILE A 266 -6.87 6.65 -48.62
N ILE A 267 -5.83 6.03 -49.20
CA ILE A 267 -5.97 5.06 -50.30
C ILE A 267 -6.86 3.88 -49.90
N LEU A 268 -6.66 3.34 -48.68
CA LEU A 268 -7.47 2.23 -48.18
C LEU A 268 -8.92 2.66 -47.91
N TYR A 269 -9.12 3.86 -47.38
CA TYR A 269 -10.44 4.42 -47.12
C TYR A 269 -11.23 4.73 -48.39
N GLU A 270 -10.59 5.25 -49.45
CA GLU A 270 -11.24 5.47 -50.74
C GLU A 270 -11.82 4.17 -51.31
N ARG A 271 -11.04 3.08 -51.28
CA ARG A 271 -11.49 1.75 -51.72
C ARG A 271 -12.65 1.20 -50.88
N CYS A 272 -12.72 1.55 -49.60
CA CYS A 272 -13.87 1.23 -48.74
C CYS A 272 -15.11 1.99 -49.23
N ILE A 273 -15.01 3.32 -49.42
CA ILE A 273 -16.15 4.15 -49.84
C ILE A 273 -16.68 3.76 -51.23
N GLU A 274 -15.79 3.43 -52.16
CA GLU A 274 -16.15 2.94 -53.50
C GLU A 274 -17.00 1.66 -53.47
N ALA A 275 -16.79 0.79 -52.47
CA ALA A 275 -17.53 -0.46 -52.34
C ALA A 275 -19.01 -0.27 -51.96
N LYS A 276 -19.37 0.88 -51.36
CA LYS A 276 -20.73 1.29 -50.90
C LYS A 276 -21.39 0.41 -49.83
N THR A 277 -21.26 -0.92 -49.91
CA THR A 277 -21.82 -1.88 -48.96
C THR A 277 -20.72 -2.67 -48.25
N ALA A 278 -20.92 -2.94 -46.97
CA ALA A 278 -20.12 -3.90 -46.21
C ALA A 278 -20.78 -5.28 -46.28
N THR A 279 -19.98 -6.33 -46.37
CA THR A 279 -20.45 -7.72 -46.35
C THR A 279 -20.04 -8.39 -45.05
N VAL A 280 -20.99 -9.03 -44.38
CA VAL A 280 -20.72 -9.81 -43.16
C VAL A 280 -20.05 -11.12 -43.54
N THR A 281 -18.82 -11.33 -43.08
CA THR A 281 -18.04 -12.53 -43.41
C THR A 281 -18.04 -13.55 -42.29
N LYS A 282 -18.28 -13.12 -41.05
CA LYS A 282 -18.35 -14.00 -39.89
C LYS A 282 -19.33 -13.47 -38.86
N VAL A 283 -20.13 -14.37 -38.30
CA VAL A 283 -20.90 -14.16 -37.07
C VAL A 283 -20.69 -15.40 -36.21
N GLN A 284 -20.11 -15.21 -35.03
CA GLN A 284 -19.80 -16.32 -34.13
C GLN A 284 -20.24 -15.98 -32.71
N GLU A 285 -21.14 -16.78 -32.17
CA GLU A 285 -21.56 -16.70 -30.77
C GLU A 285 -20.91 -17.84 -29.97
N LYS A 286 -20.36 -17.51 -28.81
CA LYS A 286 -19.76 -18.48 -27.89
C LYS A 286 -20.15 -18.17 -26.44
N PRO A 287 -20.59 -19.18 -25.68
CA PRO A 287 -20.68 -19.06 -24.23
C PRO A 287 -19.32 -18.62 -23.66
N THR A 288 -19.34 -17.60 -22.82
CA THR A 288 -18.17 -17.05 -22.14
C THR A 288 -18.46 -16.90 -20.65
N ARG A 289 -17.41 -16.79 -19.86
CA ARG A 289 -17.53 -16.58 -18.42
C ARG A 289 -16.55 -15.51 -17.95
N LYS A 290 -16.96 -14.75 -16.95
CA LYS A 290 -16.04 -13.94 -16.16
C LYS A 290 -15.80 -14.66 -14.85
N TRP A 291 -14.55 -15.04 -14.65
CA TRP A 291 -14.14 -15.81 -13.49
C TRP A 291 -14.33 -15.01 -12.20
N LYS A 292 -14.92 -15.65 -11.20
CA LYS A 292 -14.95 -15.14 -9.83
C LYS A 292 -13.52 -14.91 -9.31
N PRO A 293 -13.31 -13.94 -8.41
CA PRO A 293 -11.97 -13.60 -7.97
C PRO A 293 -11.30 -14.73 -7.19
N LEU A 294 -9.96 -14.74 -7.18
CA LEU A 294 -9.19 -15.63 -6.30
C LEU A 294 -9.32 -15.20 -4.83
N PRO A 295 -9.10 -16.11 -3.87
CA PRO A 295 -8.96 -15.77 -2.46
C PRO A 295 -7.98 -14.61 -2.22
N LEU A 296 -8.23 -13.83 -1.17
CA LEU A 296 -7.58 -12.55 -0.97
C LEU A 296 -6.19 -12.72 -0.32
N THR A 297 -5.15 -12.24 -0.98
CA THR A 297 -3.80 -12.10 -0.42
C THR A 297 -3.57 -10.68 0.11
N THR A 298 -2.46 -10.47 0.82
CA THR A 298 -2.07 -9.13 1.29
C THR A 298 -1.84 -8.14 0.15
N VAL A 299 -1.15 -8.57 -0.92
CA VAL A 299 -0.85 -7.74 -2.10
C VAL A 299 -2.15 -7.33 -2.79
N GLU A 300 -3.08 -8.26 -2.97
CA GLU A 300 -4.37 -7.98 -3.59
C GLU A 300 -5.23 -7.06 -2.71
N LEU A 301 -5.23 -7.24 -1.38
CA LEU A 301 -5.92 -6.35 -0.45
C LEU A 301 -5.41 -4.91 -0.58
N GLN A 302 -4.10 -4.69 -0.57
CA GLN A 302 -3.52 -3.35 -0.70
C GLN A 302 -3.85 -2.70 -2.06
N LYS A 303 -3.68 -3.44 -3.17
CA LYS A 303 -4.02 -2.96 -4.52
C LYS A 303 -5.49 -2.57 -4.64
N MET A 304 -6.38 -3.43 -4.15
CA MET A 304 -7.81 -3.18 -4.17
C MET A 304 -8.19 -2.00 -3.29
N ALA A 305 -7.60 -1.89 -2.10
CA ALA A 305 -7.91 -0.83 -1.17
C ALA A 305 -7.59 0.55 -1.77
N THR A 306 -6.41 0.71 -2.37
CA THR A 306 -6.03 1.97 -3.01
C THR A 306 -6.83 2.24 -4.27
N LYS A 307 -7.10 1.21 -5.08
CA LYS A 307 -7.84 1.38 -6.34
C LYS A 307 -9.30 1.76 -6.12
N PHE A 308 -10.00 1.06 -5.23
CA PHE A 308 -11.46 1.12 -5.13
C PHE A 308 -11.97 1.92 -3.94
N ILE A 309 -11.29 1.87 -2.80
CA ILE A 309 -11.70 2.61 -1.59
C ILE A 309 -10.76 3.77 -1.22
N ARG A 310 -9.70 4.01 -2.01
CA ARG A 310 -8.81 5.19 -1.89
C ARG A 310 -8.07 5.29 -0.54
N ILE A 311 -7.79 4.16 0.07
CA ILE A 311 -6.98 4.05 1.30
C ILE A 311 -5.58 3.58 0.88
N SER A 312 -4.53 4.14 1.48
CA SER A 312 -3.14 3.70 1.19
C SER A 312 -2.92 2.25 1.65
N GLY A 313 -1.94 1.58 1.06
CA GLY A 313 -1.54 0.23 1.46
C GLY A 313 -1.19 0.17 2.95
N GLN A 314 -0.42 1.16 3.44
CA GLN A 314 -0.02 1.25 4.85
C GLN A 314 -1.22 1.35 5.79
N GLN A 315 -2.12 2.29 5.55
CA GLN A 315 -3.32 2.48 6.38
C GLN A 315 -4.25 1.27 6.29
N THR A 316 -4.34 0.61 5.13
CA THR A 316 -5.10 -0.63 4.95
C THR A 316 -4.55 -1.74 5.84
N MET A 317 -3.23 -1.91 5.90
CA MET A 317 -2.60 -2.94 6.74
C MET A 317 -2.80 -2.66 8.23
N GLU A 318 -2.68 -1.40 8.67
CA GLU A 318 -2.94 -1.02 10.07
C GLU A 318 -4.39 -1.29 10.49
N ILE A 319 -5.36 -1.02 9.61
CA ILE A 319 -6.77 -1.32 9.85
C ILE A 319 -7.00 -2.85 9.86
N ALA A 320 -6.46 -3.57 8.88
CA ALA A 320 -6.60 -5.02 8.78
C ALA A 320 -6.02 -5.72 10.02
N GLU A 321 -4.88 -5.25 10.51
CA GLU A 321 -4.26 -5.75 11.74
C GLU A 321 -5.16 -5.54 12.97
N LYS A 322 -5.78 -4.36 13.11
CA LYS A 322 -6.76 -4.12 14.18
C LYS A 322 -8.02 -4.98 14.04
N LEU A 323 -8.49 -5.22 12.83
CA LEU A 323 -9.62 -6.13 12.56
C LEU A 323 -9.28 -7.56 12.98
N TYR A 324 -8.07 -8.03 12.68
CA TYR A 324 -7.56 -9.33 13.13
C TYR A 324 -7.45 -9.41 14.66
N GLN A 325 -6.88 -8.39 15.30
CA GLN A 325 -6.75 -8.33 16.77
C GLN A 325 -8.11 -8.34 17.49
N LYS A 326 -9.16 -7.81 16.85
CA LYS A 326 -10.55 -7.87 17.33
C LYS A 326 -11.26 -9.17 16.95
N GLY A 327 -10.62 -10.07 16.20
CA GLY A 327 -11.15 -11.38 15.80
C GLY A 327 -12.11 -11.35 14.60
N PHE A 328 -12.18 -10.25 13.86
CA PHE A 328 -13.12 -10.10 12.74
C PHE A 328 -12.64 -10.73 11.44
N ILE A 329 -11.33 -10.77 11.20
CA ILE A 329 -10.72 -11.35 10.00
C ILE A 329 -9.58 -12.31 10.37
N SER A 330 -9.20 -13.18 9.43
CA SER A 330 -7.97 -13.95 9.53
C SER A 330 -6.74 -13.04 9.44
N TYR A 331 -5.59 -13.59 9.83
CA TYR A 331 -4.34 -12.86 9.81
C TYR A 331 -4.05 -12.19 8.45
N PRO A 332 -3.80 -10.86 8.39
CA PRO A 332 -3.84 -10.11 7.14
C PRO A 332 -2.51 -10.08 6.37
N ARG A 333 -1.45 -10.73 6.88
CA ARG A 333 -0.15 -10.86 6.21
C ARG A 333 0.03 -12.30 5.72
N THR A 334 -0.41 -12.56 4.49
CA THR A 334 -0.38 -13.88 3.85
C THR A 334 -0.24 -13.75 2.33
N GLU A 335 0.52 -14.67 1.76
CA GLU A 335 0.66 -14.83 0.30
C GLU A 335 -0.27 -15.92 -0.25
N THR A 336 -1.02 -16.61 0.63
CA THR A 336 -1.87 -17.74 0.28
C THR A 336 -3.13 -17.29 -0.48
N ASP A 337 -3.31 -17.81 -1.68
CA ASP A 337 -4.45 -17.53 -2.57
C ASP A 337 -5.34 -18.77 -2.81
N ARG A 338 -5.37 -19.68 -1.83
CA ARG A 338 -6.16 -20.92 -1.83
C ARG A 338 -6.63 -21.28 -0.44
N PHE A 339 -7.86 -21.80 -0.30
CA PHE A 339 -8.35 -22.31 0.98
C PHE A 339 -8.00 -23.79 1.16
N ASP A 340 -7.80 -24.22 2.41
CA ASP A 340 -7.75 -25.63 2.74
C ASP A 340 -9.13 -26.27 2.50
N LYS A 341 -9.15 -27.45 1.87
CA LYS A 341 -10.38 -28.20 1.58
C LYS A 341 -11.13 -28.63 2.86
N GLY A 342 -10.44 -28.79 3.98
CA GLY A 342 -11.01 -29.12 5.28
C GLY A 342 -11.66 -27.93 6.00
N MET A 343 -11.45 -26.70 5.53
CA MET A 343 -12.02 -25.52 6.16
C MET A 343 -13.53 -25.41 5.88
N ASN A 344 -14.34 -25.25 6.93
CA ASN A 344 -15.78 -25.08 6.78
C ASN A 344 -16.17 -23.64 6.41
N LEU A 345 -15.96 -23.30 5.14
CA LEU A 345 -16.26 -21.97 4.60
C LEU A 345 -17.75 -21.63 4.64
N ARG A 346 -18.64 -22.62 4.55
CA ARG A 346 -20.10 -22.39 4.58
C ARG A 346 -20.52 -21.80 5.93
N THR A 347 -19.93 -22.23 7.05
CA THR A 347 -20.18 -21.62 8.36
C THR A 347 -19.72 -20.17 8.42
N LEU A 348 -18.60 -19.83 7.77
CA LEU A 348 -18.13 -18.44 7.71
C LEU A 348 -19.06 -17.56 6.86
N VAL A 349 -19.60 -18.09 5.76
CA VAL A 349 -20.66 -17.43 4.97
C VAL A 349 -21.91 -17.21 5.81
N GLN A 350 -22.36 -18.22 6.56
CA GLN A 350 -23.54 -18.13 7.42
C GLN A 350 -23.42 -17.01 8.46
N LYS A 351 -22.22 -16.78 9.02
CA LYS A 351 -22.00 -15.67 9.96
C LYS A 351 -22.28 -14.28 9.35
N GLN A 352 -22.26 -14.14 8.02
CA GLN A 352 -22.43 -12.86 7.31
C GLN A 352 -23.87 -12.56 6.85
N THR A 353 -24.84 -13.48 7.05
CA THR A 353 -26.23 -13.33 6.55
C THR A 353 -27.00 -12.18 7.17
N GLN A 354 -26.57 -11.70 8.33
CA GLN A 354 -27.22 -10.63 9.08
C GLN A 354 -26.93 -9.21 8.57
N ASP A 355 -25.96 -9.00 7.67
CA ASP A 355 -25.67 -7.65 7.13
C ASP A 355 -26.73 -7.24 6.10
N GLY A 356 -27.29 -6.03 6.21
CA GLY A 356 -28.31 -5.56 5.28
C GLY A 356 -27.86 -5.36 3.82
N ARG A 357 -26.55 -5.27 3.55
CA ARG A 357 -26.00 -4.95 2.21
C ARG A 357 -25.62 -6.18 1.39
N TRP A 358 -25.17 -7.25 2.03
CA TRP A 358 -24.75 -8.50 1.37
C TRP A 358 -25.35 -9.76 2.00
N GLY A 359 -26.04 -9.64 3.14
CA GLY A 359 -26.67 -10.74 3.85
C GLY A 359 -27.61 -11.57 2.99
N PRO A 360 -28.49 -10.97 2.16
CA PRO A 360 -29.34 -11.73 1.23
C PRO A 360 -28.53 -12.60 0.25
N PHE A 361 -27.40 -12.09 -0.24
CA PHE A 361 -26.52 -12.86 -1.12
C PHE A 361 -25.85 -14.00 -0.35
N ALA A 362 -25.34 -13.73 0.85
CA ALA A 362 -24.77 -14.77 1.72
C ALA A 362 -25.79 -15.87 2.05
N GLN A 363 -27.05 -15.50 2.27
CA GLN A 363 -28.15 -16.45 2.51
C GLN A 363 -28.37 -17.35 1.29
N GLY A 364 -28.41 -16.79 0.08
CA GLY A 364 -28.51 -17.58 -1.15
C GLY A 364 -27.36 -18.58 -1.33
N LEU A 365 -26.15 -18.24 -0.88
CA LEU A 365 -25.03 -19.21 -0.86
C LEU A 365 -25.29 -20.35 0.15
N VAL A 366 -25.78 -20.02 1.36
CA VAL A 366 -26.13 -21.01 2.38
C VAL A 366 -27.23 -21.96 1.88
N ASP A 367 -28.21 -21.43 1.15
CA ASP A 367 -29.39 -22.15 0.65
C ASP A 367 -29.15 -22.99 -0.62
N GLY A 368 -27.88 -23.12 -1.05
CA GLY A 368 -27.49 -24.01 -2.14
C GLY A 368 -26.58 -23.39 -3.18
N GLY A 369 -26.45 -22.06 -3.22
CA GLY A 369 -25.59 -21.35 -4.18
C GLY A 369 -24.09 -21.36 -3.86
N PHE A 370 -23.67 -21.94 -2.73
CA PHE A 370 -22.27 -22.00 -2.33
C PHE A 370 -21.47 -22.88 -3.29
N GLN A 371 -20.37 -22.33 -3.79
CA GLN A 371 -19.34 -23.03 -4.51
C GLN A 371 -18.00 -22.92 -3.81
N GLN A 372 -17.19 -23.97 -3.94
CA GLN A 372 -15.82 -23.91 -3.45
C GLN A 372 -15.02 -22.80 -4.17
N PRO A 373 -14.23 -22.00 -3.43
CA PRO A 373 -13.34 -21.03 -4.02
C PRO A 373 -12.36 -21.65 -5.02
N ARG A 374 -11.97 -20.85 -6.01
CA ARG A 374 -10.90 -21.22 -6.94
C ARG A 374 -9.56 -21.23 -6.20
N ASN A 375 -8.67 -22.15 -6.57
CA ASN A 375 -7.31 -22.17 -6.05
C ASN A 375 -6.41 -21.33 -6.96
N GLY A 376 -5.67 -20.40 -6.37
CA GLY A 376 -4.53 -19.80 -7.02
C GLY A 376 -3.29 -20.71 -6.97
N ARG A 377 -2.11 -20.11 -7.10
CA ARG A 377 -0.83 -20.84 -7.23
C ARG A 377 0.05 -20.73 -5.99
N HIS A 378 -0.32 -19.92 -5.00
CA HIS A 378 0.53 -19.51 -3.89
C HIS A 378 0.00 -20.04 -2.56
N ASP A 379 0.91 -20.51 -1.72
CA ASP A 379 0.62 -21.09 -0.41
C ASP A 379 1.84 -20.87 0.49
N ASP A 380 1.70 -20.02 1.50
CA ASP A 380 2.76 -19.75 2.49
C ASP A 380 2.88 -20.87 3.53
N LYS A 381 1.95 -21.84 3.54
CA LYS A 381 1.85 -22.96 4.49
C LYS A 381 1.73 -22.53 5.96
N ALA A 382 1.42 -21.27 6.22
CA ALA A 382 1.31 -20.68 7.55
C ALA A 382 -0.10 -20.15 7.81
N HIS A 383 -0.69 -19.45 6.83
CA HIS A 383 -1.95 -18.77 6.96
C HIS A 383 -2.90 -19.08 5.79
N PRO A 384 -4.22 -19.21 6.06
CA PRO A 384 -5.21 -19.19 5.00
C PRO A 384 -5.33 -17.78 4.39
N PRO A 385 -5.99 -17.63 3.23
CA PRO A 385 -6.28 -16.33 2.63
C PRO A 385 -6.98 -15.38 3.61
N ILE A 386 -6.94 -14.07 3.33
CA ILE A 386 -7.62 -13.05 4.15
C ILE A 386 -9.15 -13.21 3.98
N HIS A 387 -9.85 -13.49 5.07
CA HIS A 387 -11.30 -13.74 5.06
C HIS A 387 -11.97 -13.34 6.38
N PRO A 388 -13.30 -13.10 6.40
CA PRO A 388 -14.02 -12.79 7.63
C PRO A 388 -14.19 -14.04 8.51
N ILE A 389 -13.88 -13.91 9.80
CA ILE A 389 -14.01 -14.98 10.81
C ILE A 389 -15.36 -14.93 11.53
N THR A 390 -15.84 -13.71 11.78
CA THR A 390 -17.14 -13.43 12.36
C THR A 390 -17.69 -12.12 11.81
N TYR A 391 -18.98 -11.87 12.03
CA TYR A 391 -19.58 -10.60 11.64
C TYR A 391 -19.18 -9.47 12.59
N ALA A 392 -18.82 -8.33 12.00
CA ALA A 392 -18.52 -7.11 12.72
C ALA A 392 -19.65 -6.09 12.55
N THR A 393 -20.23 -5.63 13.66
CA THR A 393 -21.27 -4.58 13.64
C THR A 393 -20.65 -3.22 13.30
N GLY A 394 -21.47 -2.30 12.78
CA GLY A 394 -21.02 -0.92 12.51
C GLY A 394 -20.43 -0.21 13.73
N ALA A 395 -20.98 -0.47 14.93
CA ALA A 395 -20.46 0.08 16.18
C ALA A 395 -19.05 -0.46 16.51
N ALA A 396 -18.84 -1.77 16.41
CA ALA A 396 -17.54 -2.38 16.68
C ALA A 396 -16.46 -1.98 15.66
N LEU A 397 -16.85 -1.79 14.39
CA LEU A 397 -15.97 -1.25 13.35
C LEU A 397 -15.65 0.23 13.62
N GLY A 398 -16.62 1.00 14.13
CA GLY A 398 -16.42 2.39 14.54
C GLY A 398 -15.36 2.58 15.61
N GLU A 399 -15.22 1.63 16.55
CA GLU A 399 -14.15 1.65 17.57
C GLU A 399 -12.74 1.52 16.97
N ILE A 400 -12.60 0.88 15.81
CA ILE A 400 -11.31 0.70 15.13
C ILE A 400 -10.93 1.97 14.37
N GLY A 401 -11.91 2.61 13.74
CA GLY A 401 -11.77 3.89 13.04
C GLY A 401 -12.76 4.05 11.88
N ALA A 402 -12.93 5.29 11.41
CA ALA A 402 -13.93 5.64 10.39
C ALA A 402 -13.82 4.82 9.08
N GLU A 403 -12.61 4.45 8.68
CA GLU A 403 -12.35 3.70 7.44
C GLU A 403 -12.46 2.17 7.62
N ALA A 404 -12.55 1.67 8.85
CA ALA A 404 -12.53 0.23 9.15
C ALA A 404 -13.68 -0.52 8.47
N GLY A 405 -14.87 0.09 8.42
CA GLY A 405 -16.03 -0.49 7.75
C GLY A 405 -15.83 -0.73 6.26
N ARG A 406 -15.06 0.13 5.58
CA ARG A 406 -14.81 0.02 4.13
C ARG A 406 -13.78 -1.07 3.81
N VAL A 407 -12.75 -1.20 4.64
CA VAL A 407 -11.76 -2.29 4.53
C VAL A 407 -12.41 -3.63 4.86
N TYR A 408 -13.20 -3.72 5.93
CA TYR A 408 -13.94 -4.93 6.29
C TYR A 408 -14.95 -5.34 5.20
N GLU A 409 -15.74 -4.40 4.67
CA GLU A 409 -16.67 -4.67 3.56
C GLU A 409 -15.96 -5.21 2.31
N LEU A 410 -14.79 -4.66 1.95
CA LEU A 410 -13.98 -5.14 0.84
C LEU A 410 -13.59 -6.62 1.02
N ILE A 411 -13.13 -6.98 2.23
CA ILE A 411 -12.73 -8.35 2.58
C ILE A 411 -13.93 -9.30 2.53
N VAL A 412 -15.06 -8.92 3.13
CA VAL A 412 -16.28 -9.76 3.15
C VAL A 412 -16.82 -9.99 1.75
N ARG A 413 -16.96 -8.93 0.94
CA ARG A 413 -17.46 -9.05 -0.43
C ARG A 413 -16.56 -9.90 -1.30
N ARG A 414 -15.23 -9.77 -1.15
CA ARG A 414 -14.27 -10.65 -1.83
C ARG A 414 -14.47 -12.11 -1.44
N PHE A 415 -14.60 -12.40 -0.16
CA PHE A 415 -14.82 -13.76 0.34
C PHE A 415 -16.13 -14.37 -0.19
N LEU A 416 -17.25 -13.64 -0.12
CA LEU A 416 -18.54 -14.10 -0.63
C LEU A 416 -18.50 -14.33 -2.15
N ALA A 417 -17.83 -13.45 -2.90
CA ALA A 417 -17.62 -13.61 -4.34
C ALA A 417 -16.82 -14.87 -4.67
N CYS A 418 -15.77 -15.18 -3.90
CA CYS A 418 -15.00 -16.41 -4.05
C CYS A 418 -15.87 -17.66 -3.85
N CYS A 419 -16.86 -17.58 -2.95
CA CYS A 419 -17.77 -18.67 -2.62
C CYS A 419 -19.00 -18.76 -3.54
N SER A 420 -19.08 -17.97 -4.61
CA SER A 420 -20.18 -17.94 -5.57
C SER A 420 -19.80 -18.62 -6.90
N GLU A 421 -20.68 -18.56 -7.90
CA GLU A 421 -20.44 -18.99 -9.28
C GLU A 421 -19.71 -17.91 -10.09
N ASP A 422 -19.05 -18.34 -11.18
CA ASP A 422 -18.56 -17.43 -12.21
C ASP A 422 -19.74 -16.69 -12.88
N ALA A 423 -19.55 -15.45 -13.32
CA ALA A 423 -20.57 -14.80 -14.13
C ALA A 423 -20.61 -15.43 -15.52
N GLN A 424 -21.80 -15.66 -16.07
CA GLN A 424 -22.01 -16.30 -17.37
C GLN A 424 -22.55 -15.32 -18.41
N GLY A 425 -22.11 -15.47 -19.65
CA GLY A 425 -22.48 -14.56 -20.73
C GLY A 425 -22.33 -15.19 -22.12
N MET A 426 -22.82 -14.49 -23.13
CA MET A 426 -22.63 -14.85 -24.53
C MET A 426 -21.75 -13.81 -25.20
N ALA A 427 -20.61 -14.25 -25.75
CA ALA A 427 -19.75 -13.40 -26.57
C ALA A 427 -20.14 -13.55 -28.05
N THR A 428 -20.26 -12.43 -28.74
CA THR A 428 -20.56 -12.37 -30.18
C THR A 428 -19.40 -11.66 -30.88
N ASP A 429 -18.76 -12.37 -31.79
CA ASP A 429 -17.70 -11.87 -32.68
C ASP A 429 -18.26 -11.74 -34.09
N ILE A 430 -18.16 -10.53 -34.66
CA ILE A 430 -18.63 -10.25 -36.03
C ILE A 430 -17.48 -9.68 -36.84
N ASP A 431 -17.18 -10.30 -37.98
CA ASP A 431 -16.25 -9.76 -38.97
C ASP A 431 -17.04 -9.29 -40.20
N VAL A 432 -16.66 -8.13 -40.71
CA VAL A 432 -17.24 -7.54 -41.93
C VAL A 432 -16.13 -7.08 -42.86
N THR A 433 -16.32 -7.25 -44.15
CA THR A 433 -15.44 -6.69 -45.19
C THR A 433 -16.12 -5.48 -45.81
N TYR A 434 -15.40 -4.36 -45.91
CA TYR A 434 -15.84 -3.15 -46.60
C TYR A 434 -14.75 -2.74 -47.58
N GLY A 435 -15.02 -2.92 -48.88
CA GLY A 435 -13.96 -2.92 -49.90
C GLY A 435 -12.92 -4.02 -49.63
N PRO A 436 -11.62 -3.73 -49.74
CA PRO A 436 -10.55 -4.70 -49.46
C PRO A 436 -10.22 -4.84 -47.97
N GLU A 437 -10.86 -4.06 -47.09
CA GLU A 437 -10.52 -3.98 -45.68
C GLU A 437 -11.48 -4.78 -44.80
N THR A 438 -10.95 -5.33 -43.70
CA THR A 438 -11.72 -6.13 -42.73
C THR A 438 -11.87 -5.39 -41.41
N PHE A 439 -13.05 -5.47 -40.82
CA PHE A 439 -13.39 -4.87 -39.54
C PHE A 439 -14.01 -5.89 -38.61
N HIS A 440 -13.77 -5.73 -37.31
CA HIS A 440 -14.17 -6.67 -36.27
C HIS A 440 -14.94 -5.94 -35.17
N ALA A 441 -16.06 -6.53 -34.73
CA ALA A 441 -16.77 -6.11 -33.53
C ALA A 441 -16.91 -7.28 -32.56
N HIS A 442 -16.72 -6.97 -31.27
CA HIS A 442 -16.89 -7.90 -30.17
C HIS A 442 -17.93 -7.34 -29.19
N GLY A 443 -18.92 -8.15 -28.84
CA GLY A 443 -19.95 -7.84 -27.86
C GLY A 443 -20.09 -8.98 -26.86
N VAL A 444 -20.45 -8.65 -25.61
CA VAL A 444 -20.81 -9.62 -24.58
C VAL A 444 -22.14 -9.24 -23.98
N VAL A 445 -23.06 -10.21 -23.90
CA VAL A 445 -24.31 -10.09 -23.18
C VAL A 445 -24.20 -10.93 -21.91
N VAL A 446 -24.37 -10.29 -20.74
CA VAL A 446 -24.34 -11.00 -19.46
C VAL A 446 -25.68 -11.72 -19.28
N ILE A 447 -25.61 -13.05 -19.12
CA ILE A 447 -26.78 -13.91 -18.89
C ILE A 447 -27.01 -14.07 -17.39
N GLU A 448 -25.96 -14.40 -16.64
CA GLU A 448 -25.99 -14.56 -15.18
C GLU A 448 -24.89 -13.73 -14.54
N ARG A 449 -25.25 -12.87 -13.59
CA ARG A 449 -24.30 -11.98 -12.91
C ARG A 449 -23.52 -12.69 -11.81
N ASN A 450 -24.16 -13.62 -11.10
CA ASN A 450 -23.55 -14.45 -10.05
C ASN A 450 -22.69 -13.62 -9.08
N TYR A 451 -21.39 -13.89 -8.94
CA TYR A 451 -20.53 -13.15 -8.02
C TYR A 451 -20.55 -11.61 -8.19
N LEU A 452 -20.88 -11.10 -9.39
CA LEU A 452 -20.96 -9.66 -9.67
C LEU A 452 -22.06 -8.95 -8.88
N ASP A 453 -23.03 -9.68 -8.31
CA ASP A 453 -24.10 -9.09 -7.50
C ASP A 453 -23.64 -8.70 -6.08
N VAL A 454 -22.63 -9.39 -5.55
CA VAL A 454 -22.02 -9.03 -4.25
C VAL A 454 -20.74 -8.21 -4.40
N TYR A 455 -20.11 -8.20 -5.57
CA TYR A 455 -18.77 -7.68 -5.80
C TYR A 455 -18.73 -6.49 -6.77
N PRO A 456 -19.09 -5.27 -6.31
CA PRO A 456 -19.26 -4.08 -7.16
C PRO A 456 -17.93 -3.50 -7.68
N TYR A 457 -16.79 -4.09 -7.33
CA TYR A 457 -15.46 -3.63 -7.74
C TYR A 457 -15.09 -4.09 -9.16
N GLU A 458 -15.89 -4.98 -9.74
CA GLU A 458 -15.74 -5.42 -11.11
C GLU A 458 -17.00 -5.14 -11.91
N ASN A 459 -16.82 -4.71 -13.16
CA ASN A 459 -17.90 -4.58 -14.12
C ASN A 459 -17.68 -5.54 -15.30
N TRP A 460 -18.78 -6.06 -15.86
CA TRP A 460 -18.78 -6.87 -17.07
C TRP A 460 -19.77 -6.37 -18.14
N SER A 461 -20.53 -5.31 -17.85
CA SER A 461 -21.56 -4.76 -18.76
C SER A 461 -21.04 -3.65 -19.69
N ASN A 462 -19.74 -3.59 -19.97
CA ASN A 462 -19.14 -2.51 -20.76
C ASN A 462 -19.08 -2.82 -22.27
N SER A 463 -19.58 -3.97 -22.71
CA SER A 463 -19.70 -4.35 -24.11
C SER A 463 -21.01 -3.85 -24.71
N ALA A 464 -20.93 -3.25 -25.90
CA ALA A 464 -22.11 -2.86 -26.65
C ALA A 464 -22.91 -4.09 -27.08
N GLU A 465 -24.24 -4.05 -26.96
CA GLU A 465 -25.10 -5.01 -27.63
C GLU A 465 -24.98 -4.81 -29.14
N LEU A 466 -24.45 -5.81 -29.84
CA LEU A 466 -24.28 -5.76 -31.29
C LEU A 466 -25.62 -5.94 -32.02
N PRO A 467 -25.78 -5.34 -33.21
CA PRO A 467 -26.92 -5.62 -34.07
C PRO A 467 -26.92 -7.09 -34.54
N ARG A 468 -28.11 -7.65 -34.80
CA ARG A 468 -28.25 -9.02 -35.31
C ARG A 468 -27.94 -9.06 -36.81
N LEU A 469 -26.77 -9.58 -37.16
CA LEU A 469 -26.31 -9.71 -38.54
C LEU A 469 -26.24 -11.18 -38.95
N THR A 470 -26.34 -11.44 -40.24
CA THR A 470 -26.23 -12.79 -40.82
C THR A 470 -25.04 -12.88 -41.77
N VAL A 471 -24.37 -14.04 -41.83
CA VAL A 471 -23.22 -14.23 -42.74
C VAL A 471 -23.69 -14.11 -44.20
N GLY A 472 -22.93 -13.37 -45.01
CA GLY A 472 -23.26 -13.04 -46.39
C GLY A 472 -24.17 -11.82 -46.55
N GLU A 473 -24.69 -11.26 -45.45
CA GLU A 473 -25.54 -10.06 -45.48
C GLU A 473 -24.75 -8.85 -45.99
N GLN A 474 -25.31 -8.12 -46.95
CA GLN A 474 -24.78 -6.85 -47.43
C GLN A 474 -25.53 -5.69 -46.77
N ILE A 475 -24.80 -4.75 -46.19
CA ILE A 475 -25.36 -3.65 -45.41
C ILE A 475 -24.64 -2.36 -45.77
N SER A 476 -25.40 -1.29 -46.02
CA SER A 476 -24.83 0.04 -46.14
C SER A 476 -24.39 0.54 -44.75
N PRO A 477 -23.11 0.92 -44.56
CA PRO A 477 -22.65 1.49 -43.29
C PRO A 477 -23.47 2.71 -42.89
N ALA A 478 -23.79 2.82 -41.59
CA ALA A 478 -24.42 4.03 -41.06
C ALA A 478 -23.41 5.18 -40.96
N GLU A 479 -22.15 4.85 -40.68
CA GLU A 479 -21.03 5.77 -40.64
C GLU A 479 -19.78 5.01 -41.07
N ALA A 480 -19.01 5.57 -42.01
CA ALA A 480 -17.65 5.16 -42.29
C ALA A 480 -16.82 6.44 -42.33
N MET A 481 -15.76 6.50 -41.55
CA MET A 481 -14.90 7.69 -41.49
C MET A 481 -13.45 7.33 -41.22
N MET A 482 -12.55 8.08 -41.85
CA MET A 482 -11.16 8.14 -41.42
C MET A 482 -11.07 9.02 -40.17
N THR A 483 -10.52 8.46 -39.10
CA THR A 483 -10.29 9.14 -37.83
C THR A 483 -8.81 9.45 -37.66
N GLU A 484 -8.52 10.60 -37.08
CA GLU A 484 -7.18 10.99 -36.66
C GLU A 484 -7.07 10.89 -35.14
N GLY A 485 -5.96 10.34 -34.66
CA GLY A 485 -5.64 10.25 -33.25
C GLY A 485 -4.16 10.54 -33.00
N LYS A 486 -3.81 10.73 -31.73
CA LYS A 486 -2.42 10.83 -31.27
C LYS A 486 -2.15 9.79 -30.20
N THR A 487 -0.98 9.18 -30.24
CA THR A 487 -0.55 8.30 -29.15
C THR A 487 -0.46 9.11 -27.86
N GLN A 488 -0.75 8.47 -26.73
CA GLN A 488 -0.72 9.13 -25.41
C GLN A 488 0.41 8.56 -24.58
N ALA A 489 1.06 9.45 -23.82
CA ALA A 489 2.03 9.06 -22.81
C ALA A 489 1.38 8.10 -21.78
N PRO A 490 2.15 7.17 -21.20
CA PRO A 490 1.66 6.37 -20.08
C PRO A 490 1.25 7.27 -18.91
N SER A 491 0.38 6.79 -18.02
CA SER A 491 0.09 7.49 -16.77
C SER A 491 1.23 7.32 -15.77
N TYR A 492 1.39 8.30 -14.88
CA TYR A 492 2.19 8.12 -13.66
C TYR A 492 1.69 6.93 -12.84
N LEU A 493 2.56 6.34 -12.02
CA LEU A 493 2.20 5.18 -11.20
C LEU A 493 1.20 5.58 -10.12
N THR A 494 0.09 4.85 -10.03
CA THR A 494 -0.69 4.81 -8.78
C THR A 494 0.03 3.92 -7.75
N GLU A 495 -0.40 3.94 -6.49
CA GLU A 495 0.11 3.02 -5.48
C GLU A 495 -0.15 1.56 -5.86
N ALA A 496 -1.32 1.27 -6.43
CA ALA A 496 -1.64 -0.07 -6.92
C ALA A 496 -0.70 -0.52 -8.06
N ASP A 497 -0.31 0.40 -8.95
CA ASP A 497 0.67 0.10 -10.00
C ASP A 497 2.07 -0.13 -9.42
N LEU A 498 2.47 0.65 -8.41
CA LEU A 498 3.76 0.51 -7.76
C LEU A 498 3.86 -0.81 -6.97
N ILE A 499 2.82 -1.17 -6.21
CA ILE A 499 2.70 -2.48 -5.55
C ILE A 499 2.79 -3.60 -6.59
N ALA A 500 2.07 -3.50 -7.71
CA ALA A 500 2.12 -4.50 -8.77
C ALA A 500 3.52 -4.64 -9.41
N LEU A 501 4.26 -3.53 -9.56
CA LEU A 501 5.63 -3.58 -10.04
C LEU A 501 6.59 -4.20 -9.02
N MET A 502 6.46 -3.88 -7.74
CA MET A 502 7.27 -4.48 -6.68
C MET A 502 7.06 -6.00 -6.60
N ASP A 503 5.80 -6.44 -6.60
CA ASP A 503 5.39 -7.84 -6.62
C ASP A 503 5.94 -8.59 -7.84
N ALA A 504 5.72 -8.05 -9.05
CA ALA A 504 6.22 -8.65 -10.29
C ALA A 504 7.75 -8.76 -10.36
N ASN A 505 8.47 -7.92 -9.60
CA ASN A 505 9.93 -7.94 -9.53
C ASN A 505 10.46 -8.65 -8.28
N GLY A 506 9.59 -9.21 -7.43
CA GLY A 506 9.96 -9.94 -6.23
C GLY A 506 10.76 -9.10 -5.23
N ILE A 507 10.33 -7.84 -5.00
CA ILE A 507 10.86 -7.00 -3.93
C ILE A 507 9.75 -6.55 -2.99
N GLY A 508 10.05 -6.38 -1.71
CA GLY A 508 9.08 -6.06 -0.68
C GLY A 508 8.17 -7.25 -0.33
N THR A 509 8.66 -8.49 -0.44
CA THR A 509 7.92 -9.70 -0.01
C THR A 509 7.59 -9.68 1.50
N ASP A 510 6.85 -10.67 2.00
CA ASP A 510 6.45 -10.75 3.42
C ASP A 510 5.65 -9.51 3.89
N ALA A 511 4.79 -8.97 3.02
CA ALA A 511 3.92 -7.82 3.31
C ALA A 511 4.65 -6.51 3.69
N THR A 512 5.85 -6.28 3.14
CA THR A 512 6.69 -5.09 3.43
C THR A 512 6.59 -3.97 2.38
N MET A 513 5.90 -4.20 1.25
CA MET A 513 5.78 -3.21 0.16
C MET A 513 5.25 -1.84 0.62
N ALA A 514 4.18 -1.82 1.43
CA ALA A 514 3.57 -0.59 1.93
C ALA A 514 4.55 0.27 2.73
N GLU A 515 5.41 -0.35 3.53
CA GLU A 515 6.43 0.32 4.35
C GLU A 515 7.49 1.00 3.48
N HIS A 516 7.98 0.30 2.45
CA HIS A 516 8.97 0.85 1.52
C HIS A 516 8.40 2.01 0.68
N ILE A 517 7.12 1.91 0.25
CA ILE A 517 6.41 2.99 -0.43
C ILE A 517 6.26 4.20 0.51
N GLN A 518 5.84 3.99 1.76
CA GLN A 518 5.75 5.05 2.75
C GLN A 518 7.12 5.71 3.01
N THR A 519 8.19 4.92 3.02
CA THR A 519 9.56 5.41 3.26
C THR A 519 10.02 6.41 2.19
N ILE A 520 9.79 6.12 0.90
CA ILE A 520 10.17 7.07 -0.18
C ILE A 520 9.38 8.38 -0.13
N GLN A 521 8.17 8.36 0.46
CA GLN A 521 7.38 9.57 0.70
C GLN A 521 7.87 10.34 1.91
N THR A 522 8.09 9.67 3.04
CA THR A 522 8.60 10.28 4.28
C THR A 522 9.96 10.92 4.08
N ARG A 523 10.82 10.30 3.25
CA ARG A 523 12.15 10.83 2.87
C ARG A 523 12.09 11.88 1.75
N GLN A 524 10.90 12.26 1.31
CA GLN A 524 10.67 13.28 0.27
C GLN A 524 11.36 12.96 -1.08
N TYR A 525 11.54 11.68 -1.40
CA TYR A 525 12.06 11.25 -2.71
C TYR A 525 10.96 11.15 -3.76
N ALA A 526 9.75 10.83 -3.33
CA ALA A 526 8.55 10.89 -4.15
C ALA A 526 7.41 11.55 -3.37
N ARG A 527 6.43 12.09 -4.10
CA ARG A 527 5.20 12.62 -3.53
C ARG A 527 4.01 12.13 -4.33
N THR A 528 2.87 12.04 -3.67
CA THR A 528 1.58 11.81 -4.35
C THR A 528 0.99 13.15 -4.79
N THR A 529 0.54 13.21 -6.04
CA THR A 529 -0.27 14.32 -6.57
C THR A 529 -1.61 13.78 -7.05
N GLU A 530 -2.67 14.58 -6.94
CA GLU A 530 -3.94 14.25 -7.57
C GLU A 530 -3.89 14.67 -9.03
N LEU A 531 -4.21 13.74 -9.94
CA LEU A 531 -4.52 14.11 -11.31
C LEU A 531 -6.00 14.50 -11.38
N PRO A 532 -6.35 15.61 -12.06
CA PRO A 532 -7.74 15.90 -12.35
C PRO A 532 -8.34 14.69 -13.10
N GLY A 533 -9.47 14.20 -12.62
CA GLY A 533 -10.12 13.02 -13.19
C GLY A 533 -10.33 13.21 -14.69
N ARG A 534 -9.85 12.27 -15.51
CA ARG A 534 -10.09 12.22 -16.96
C ARG A 534 -11.58 11.96 -17.22
N ASN A 535 -12.38 13.01 -17.09
CA ASN A 535 -13.71 13.17 -17.66
C ASN A 535 -13.84 14.63 -18.13
N ALA A 536 -12.88 15.07 -18.94
CA ALA A 536 -13.05 16.23 -19.81
C ALA A 536 -13.05 15.68 -21.23
N GLN A 537 -14.19 15.79 -21.91
CA GLN A 537 -14.26 15.71 -23.37
C GLN A 537 -13.21 16.67 -23.96
N PRO A 538 -12.61 16.36 -25.11
CA PRO A 538 -11.84 17.35 -25.85
C PRO A 538 -12.83 18.42 -26.34
N GLY A 539 -12.99 19.47 -25.54
CA GLY A 539 -13.58 20.73 -25.95
C GLY A 539 -12.45 21.73 -26.07
N ASP A 540 -12.39 22.41 -27.21
CA ASP A 540 -11.42 23.45 -27.54
C ASP A 540 -11.12 24.36 -26.34
N GLY A 541 -9.84 24.43 -25.97
CA GLY A 541 -9.36 25.24 -24.87
C GLY A 541 -7.90 25.61 -25.11
N ALA A 542 -7.71 26.89 -25.41
CA ALA A 542 -6.47 27.53 -25.80
C ALA A 542 -5.29 27.23 -24.87
N VAL A 543 -4.11 27.17 -25.48
CA VAL A 543 -2.81 27.14 -24.81
C VAL A 543 -2.54 28.58 -24.33
N ASP A 544 -2.47 28.80 -23.02
CA ASP A 544 -2.02 30.08 -22.47
C ASP A 544 -0.48 30.19 -22.64
N GLU A 545 -0.07 30.86 -23.72
CA GLU A 545 1.22 31.55 -23.82
C GLU A 545 1.03 33.00 -23.33
N GLU A 546 1.68 33.40 -22.23
CA GLU A 546 1.87 34.80 -21.87
C GLU A 546 3.37 35.15 -22.00
N ASP A 547 3.70 36.04 -22.95
CA ASP A 547 4.18 37.41 -22.66
C ASP A 547 4.72 38.07 -23.94
N VAL A 548 3.88 38.84 -24.65
CA VAL A 548 4.34 40.03 -25.39
C VAL A 548 3.26 41.12 -25.31
N ALA A 549 3.67 42.27 -24.78
CA ALA A 549 2.83 43.44 -24.51
C ALA A 549 2.29 44.14 -25.76
N ALA A 550 1.06 44.67 -25.67
CA ALA A 550 0.58 45.80 -26.48
C ALA A 550 -0.61 46.52 -25.80
N PRO A 551 -0.90 47.80 -26.13
CA PRO A 551 -1.50 48.76 -25.20
C PRO A 551 -3.02 49.03 -25.37
N ALA A 552 -3.54 49.68 -24.33
CA ALA A 552 -4.76 50.46 -24.13
C ALA A 552 -5.80 50.66 -25.27
N GLY A 553 -7.08 50.48 -24.91
CA GLY A 553 -8.22 51.05 -25.62
C GLY A 553 -9.59 50.81 -24.94
N ARG A 554 -10.24 51.92 -24.53
CA ARG A 554 -11.67 52.18 -24.22
C ARG A 554 -12.66 51.00 -24.35
N GLY A 555 -13.52 50.67 -23.39
CA GLY A 555 -14.50 51.54 -22.73
C GLY A 555 -15.86 51.47 -23.45
N GLY A 556 -16.82 50.69 -22.91
CA GLY A 556 -18.18 50.57 -23.48
C GLY A 556 -19.16 49.87 -22.53
N ARG A 557 -20.27 50.56 -22.22
CA ARG A 557 -21.28 50.26 -21.20
C ARG A 557 -22.31 49.20 -21.62
N GLY A 558 -22.86 48.52 -20.61
CA GLY A 558 -24.30 48.57 -20.31
C GLY A 558 -25.15 47.35 -20.67
N GLY A 559 -26.04 46.95 -19.75
CA GLY A 559 -27.18 46.08 -20.07
C GLY A 559 -27.73 45.27 -18.90
N ARG A 560 -28.78 45.78 -18.24
CA ARG A 560 -29.51 45.17 -17.12
C ARG A 560 -30.52 44.12 -17.62
N GLY A 561 -30.88 43.16 -16.76
CA GLY A 561 -32.10 42.36 -16.90
C GLY A 561 -32.42 41.52 -15.66
N ARG A 562 -33.41 41.95 -14.87
CA ARG A 562 -33.97 41.26 -13.69
C ARG A 562 -35.09 40.32 -14.11
N GLY A 563 -35.29 39.22 -13.37
CA GLY A 563 -36.53 38.44 -13.37
C GLY A 563 -36.65 37.51 -12.17
N ARG A 564 -37.58 37.82 -11.24
CA ARG A 564 -37.97 37.01 -10.07
C ARG A 564 -39.18 36.13 -10.45
N GLY A 565 -39.27 34.92 -9.88
CA GLY A 565 -40.49 34.10 -9.88
C GLY A 565 -40.49 33.06 -8.77
N ARG A 566 -41.56 33.05 -7.94
CA ARG A 566 -41.77 32.29 -6.70
C ARG A 566 -42.34 30.89 -6.93
N GLY A 567 -41.93 29.93 -6.08
CA GLY A 567 -42.77 29.13 -5.17
C GLY A 567 -43.80 28.13 -5.72
N GLY A 568 -43.63 26.86 -5.39
CA GLY A 568 -44.67 25.83 -5.42
C GLY A 568 -44.24 24.54 -4.69
N THR A 569 -44.90 24.25 -3.56
CA THR A 569 -44.72 23.06 -2.70
C THR A 569 -45.79 21.99 -2.97
N ARG A 570 -45.36 20.72 -3.07
CA ARG A 570 -46.05 19.43 -2.79
C ARG A 570 -45.11 18.34 -3.36
N GLY A 571 -44.59 17.35 -2.64
CA GLY A 571 -45.19 16.48 -1.64
C GLY A 571 -45.34 15.08 -2.25
N GLY A 572 -44.31 14.23 -2.18
CA GLY A 572 -44.33 12.86 -2.72
C GLY A 572 -43.17 12.01 -2.21
N ARG A 573 -43.49 11.02 -1.37
CA ARG A 573 -42.58 10.02 -0.77
C ARG A 573 -41.98 9.11 -1.85
N GLY A 574 -40.66 8.90 -1.80
CA GLY A 574 -39.94 7.88 -2.57
C GLY A 574 -38.64 7.50 -1.86
N GLY A 575 -38.47 6.21 -1.55
CA GLY A 575 -37.36 5.68 -0.78
C GLY A 575 -36.00 5.94 -1.44
N GLY A 576 -35.15 6.68 -0.74
CA GLY A 576 -33.78 6.95 -1.15
C GLY A 576 -32.87 5.81 -0.73
N GLY A 577 -32.47 4.97 -1.68
CA GLY A 577 -31.24 4.20 -1.58
C GLY A 577 -30.07 5.17 -1.43
N ALA A 578 -29.41 5.15 -0.28
CA ALA A 578 -28.26 5.99 0.02
C ALA A 578 -27.05 5.53 -0.81
N THR A 579 -26.98 5.94 -2.08
CA THR A 579 -25.71 5.98 -2.79
C THR A 579 -24.85 7.04 -2.12
N SER A 580 -23.93 6.61 -1.27
CA SER A 580 -22.85 7.42 -0.73
C SER A 580 -22.23 8.25 -1.86
N ARG A 581 -22.50 9.57 -1.86
CA ARG A 581 -21.74 10.54 -2.64
C ARG A 581 -20.35 10.63 -2.01
N GLY A 582 -19.51 9.65 -2.30
CA GLY A 582 -18.09 9.74 -2.03
C GLY A 582 -17.54 10.95 -2.78
N SER A 583 -16.88 11.84 -2.04
CA SER A 583 -16.08 12.93 -2.61
C SER A 583 -15.23 12.36 -3.75
N ARG A 584 -15.47 12.82 -4.98
CA ARG A 584 -14.68 12.44 -6.17
C ARG A 584 -13.32 13.14 -6.09
N GLY A 585 -12.48 12.69 -5.16
CA GLY A 585 -11.06 13.03 -5.14
C GLY A 585 -10.37 12.47 -6.39
N GLY A 586 -9.39 13.21 -6.93
CA GLY A 586 -8.62 12.77 -8.08
C GLY A 586 -7.86 11.46 -7.80
N VAL A 587 -7.44 10.76 -8.85
CA VAL A 587 -6.56 9.59 -8.67
C VAL A 587 -5.19 10.08 -8.21
N LYS A 588 -4.75 9.60 -7.05
CA LYS A 588 -3.40 9.90 -6.52
C LYS A 588 -2.36 9.09 -7.28
N VAL A 589 -1.35 9.78 -7.79
CA VAL A 589 -0.21 9.19 -8.51
C VAL A 589 1.11 9.67 -7.93
N PHE A 590 2.14 8.84 -8.05
CA PHE A 590 3.51 9.16 -7.63
C PHE A 590 4.23 9.99 -8.69
N VAL A 591 4.84 11.08 -8.23
CA VAL A 591 5.77 11.89 -9.01
C VAL A 591 7.06 12.01 -8.18
N PRO A 592 8.24 11.70 -8.75
CA PRO A 592 9.48 11.84 -8.01
C PRO A 592 9.79 13.32 -7.77
N THR A 593 10.44 13.62 -6.64
CA THR A 593 10.98 14.96 -6.39
C THR A 593 12.26 15.15 -7.20
N GLN A 594 12.75 16.39 -7.30
CA GLN A 594 14.04 16.63 -7.94
C GLN A 594 15.19 15.87 -7.25
N LEU A 595 15.12 15.73 -5.92
CA LEU A 595 16.07 14.94 -5.16
C LEU A 595 15.98 13.45 -5.53
N GLY A 596 14.77 12.89 -5.57
CA GLY A 596 14.59 11.49 -5.95
C GLY A 596 15.10 11.19 -7.36
N VAL A 597 14.81 12.08 -8.32
CA VAL A 597 15.35 11.97 -9.69
C VAL A 597 16.88 12.04 -9.70
N ALA A 598 17.47 13.02 -9.01
CA ALA A 598 18.92 13.22 -9.00
C ALA A 598 19.66 12.02 -8.38
N LEU A 599 19.10 11.41 -7.34
CA LEU A 599 19.68 10.21 -6.73
C LEU A 599 19.66 9.03 -7.69
N ILE A 600 18.52 8.70 -8.30
CA ILE A 600 18.42 7.57 -9.23
C ILE A 600 19.27 7.80 -10.49
N GLU A 601 19.16 8.96 -11.14
CA GLU A 601 19.99 9.28 -12.30
C GLU A 601 21.48 9.27 -11.96
N GLY A 602 21.85 9.71 -10.75
CA GLY A 602 23.24 9.75 -10.29
C GLY A 602 23.87 8.37 -10.24
N PHE A 603 23.17 7.38 -9.71
CA PHE A 603 23.67 6.00 -9.72
C PHE A 603 23.54 5.34 -11.09
N ASP A 604 22.47 5.60 -11.85
CA ASP A 604 22.32 5.00 -13.19
C ASP A 604 23.40 5.50 -14.17
N ARG A 605 23.83 6.76 -14.06
CA ARG A 605 24.92 7.33 -14.89
C ARG A 605 26.30 6.75 -14.57
N MET A 606 26.48 6.15 -13.39
CA MET A 606 27.73 5.43 -13.09
C MET A 606 27.84 4.12 -13.91
N ASN A 607 26.76 3.71 -14.58
CA ASN A 607 26.71 2.60 -15.54
C ASN A 607 27.25 1.27 -14.99
N PHE A 608 26.89 0.97 -13.74
CA PHE A 608 27.20 -0.32 -13.14
C PHE A 608 26.37 -1.43 -13.79
N GLU A 609 26.97 -2.61 -14.01
CA GLU A 609 26.23 -3.82 -14.39
C GLU A 609 25.11 -4.10 -13.37
N MET A 610 25.38 -3.83 -12.09
CA MET A 610 24.44 -3.95 -10.97
C MET A 610 23.92 -2.58 -10.53
N SER A 611 22.90 -2.04 -11.20
CA SER A 611 22.28 -0.77 -10.79
C SER A 611 21.52 -0.90 -9.47
N LEU A 612 21.81 -0.01 -8.52
CA LEU A 612 21.09 0.11 -7.24
C LEU A 612 19.64 0.59 -7.43
N GLY A 613 19.35 1.30 -8.54
CA GLY A 613 18.01 1.78 -8.89
C GLY A 613 17.13 0.69 -9.50
N LYS A 614 17.71 -0.47 -9.85
CA LYS A 614 16.99 -1.64 -10.37
C LYS A 614 16.79 -2.69 -9.27
N PRO A 615 15.72 -3.51 -9.35
CA PRO A 615 15.34 -4.40 -8.26
C PRO A 615 16.20 -5.67 -8.11
N PHE A 616 17.18 -5.90 -8.98
CA PHE A 616 17.87 -7.19 -9.11
C PHE A 616 18.56 -7.66 -7.82
N LEU A 617 19.39 -6.80 -7.21
CA LEU A 617 20.09 -7.10 -5.96
C LEU A 617 19.12 -7.40 -4.81
N ARG A 618 18.07 -6.58 -4.68
CA ARG A 618 17.09 -6.76 -3.61
C ARG A 618 16.27 -8.04 -3.81
N ARG A 619 15.87 -8.34 -5.04
CA ARG A 619 15.15 -9.57 -5.39
C ARG A 619 15.99 -10.81 -5.04
N GLU A 620 17.28 -10.79 -5.38
CA GLU A 620 18.21 -11.86 -5.04
C GLU A 620 18.32 -12.03 -3.53
N MET A 621 18.45 -10.93 -2.78
CA MET A 621 18.48 -10.95 -1.32
C MET A 621 17.20 -11.56 -0.72
N GLU A 622 16.01 -11.18 -1.20
CA GLU A 622 14.74 -11.74 -0.73
C GLU A 622 14.59 -13.23 -1.08
N ALA A 623 15.06 -13.65 -2.26
CA ALA A 623 15.13 -15.06 -2.62
C ALA A 623 16.06 -15.86 -1.70
N LYS A 624 17.17 -15.27 -1.27
CA LYS A 624 18.10 -15.88 -0.29
C LYS A 624 17.48 -15.97 1.10
N MET A 625 16.69 -14.99 1.54
CA MET A 625 15.93 -15.10 2.81
C MET A 625 14.99 -16.31 2.78
N LYS A 626 14.27 -16.49 1.66
CA LYS A 626 13.43 -17.67 1.45
C LYS A 626 14.24 -18.97 1.45
N ALA A 627 15.43 -18.98 0.85
CA ALA A 627 16.31 -20.14 0.86
C ALA A 627 16.79 -20.51 2.28
N ILE A 628 17.02 -19.53 3.17
CA ILE A 628 17.30 -19.78 4.59
C ILE A 628 16.10 -20.44 5.26
N CYS A 629 14.89 -19.90 5.10
CA CYS A 629 13.67 -20.49 5.66
C CYS A 629 13.45 -21.95 5.22
N GLU A 630 13.83 -22.29 3.99
CA GLU A 630 13.69 -23.64 3.43
C GLU A 630 14.88 -24.56 3.75
N GLY A 631 15.87 -24.10 4.51
CA GLY A 631 17.08 -24.87 4.86
C GLY A 631 18.03 -25.12 3.69
N ARG A 632 17.87 -24.39 2.57
CA ARG A 632 18.73 -24.49 1.38
C ARG A 632 19.96 -23.58 1.44
N ALA A 633 20.01 -22.65 2.38
CA ALA A 633 21.14 -21.74 2.61
C ALA A 633 21.30 -21.45 4.11
N THR A 634 22.51 -21.07 4.53
CA THR A 634 22.78 -20.64 5.90
C THR A 634 22.75 -19.13 6.01
N LYS A 635 22.44 -18.60 7.21
CA LYS A 635 22.50 -17.16 7.52
C LYS A 635 23.87 -16.58 7.14
N ASP A 636 24.95 -17.17 7.64
CA ASP A 636 26.29 -16.61 7.48
C ASP A 636 26.77 -16.62 6.03
N GLY A 637 26.46 -17.68 5.27
CA GLY A 637 26.80 -17.75 3.85
C GLY A 637 26.07 -16.69 3.03
N VAL A 638 24.78 -16.47 3.31
CA VAL A 638 24.00 -15.40 2.66
C VAL A 638 24.53 -14.02 3.05
N LEU A 639 24.85 -13.80 4.32
CA LEU A 639 25.44 -12.53 4.78
C LEU A 639 26.75 -12.24 4.06
N GLU A 640 27.67 -13.19 4.02
CA GLU A 640 28.98 -13.02 3.38
C GLU A 640 28.84 -12.66 1.90
N GLU A 641 28.02 -13.39 1.16
CA GLU A 641 27.82 -13.17 -0.28
C GLU A 641 27.14 -11.83 -0.56
N SER A 642 26.04 -11.52 0.13
CA SER A 642 25.32 -10.26 -0.07
C SER A 642 26.13 -9.04 0.37
N ILE A 643 26.85 -9.11 1.49
CA ILE A 643 27.76 -8.03 1.93
C ILE A 643 28.85 -7.81 0.87
N ARG A 644 29.41 -8.88 0.30
CA ARG A 644 30.43 -8.79 -0.76
C ARG A 644 29.89 -8.08 -2.00
N GLN A 645 28.70 -8.46 -2.47
CA GLN A 645 28.03 -7.82 -3.61
C GLN A 645 27.79 -6.32 -3.37
N TYR A 646 27.19 -5.96 -2.24
CA TYR A 646 26.89 -4.56 -1.94
C TYR A 646 28.15 -3.73 -1.66
N ARG A 647 29.19 -4.31 -1.04
CA ARG A 647 30.49 -3.65 -0.84
C ARG A 647 31.19 -3.38 -2.16
N HIS A 648 31.10 -4.30 -3.12
CA HIS A 648 31.62 -4.08 -4.47
C HIS A 648 30.96 -2.86 -5.13
N VAL A 649 29.62 -2.80 -5.13
CA VAL A 649 28.88 -1.64 -5.68
C VAL A 649 29.19 -0.35 -4.91
N TYR A 650 29.37 -0.44 -3.59
CA TYR A 650 29.77 0.70 -2.77
C TYR A 650 31.13 1.26 -3.21
N ASN A 651 32.14 0.40 -3.39
CA ASN A 651 33.48 0.82 -3.79
C ASN A 651 33.46 1.49 -5.17
N LEU A 652 32.75 0.90 -6.14
CA LEU A 652 32.55 1.50 -7.46
C LEU A 652 31.84 2.87 -7.36
N SER A 653 30.87 3.01 -6.46
CA SER A 653 30.17 4.28 -6.21
C SER A 653 31.10 5.34 -5.63
N ALA A 654 32.03 4.94 -4.76
CA ALA A 654 33.02 5.83 -4.17
C ALA A 654 34.06 6.29 -5.21
N GLU A 655 34.54 5.40 -6.08
CA GLU A 655 35.44 5.72 -7.19
C GLU A 655 34.79 6.70 -8.18
N ASN A 656 33.49 6.51 -8.45
CA ASN A 656 32.72 7.34 -9.38
C ASN A 656 31.94 8.48 -8.71
N LEU A 657 32.35 8.91 -7.50
CA LEU A 657 31.65 9.95 -6.74
C LEU A 657 31.47 11.26 -7.52
N HIS A 658 32.41 11.59 -8.41
CA HIS A 658 32.33 12.76 -9.27
C HIS A 658 31.07 12.76 -10.14
N VAL A 659 30.61 11.60 -10.62
CA VAL A 659 29.37 11.45 -11.41
C VAL A 659 28.16 11.84 -10.57
N LEU A 660 28.10 11.39 -9.31
CA LEU A 660 27.02 11.72 -8.38
C LEU A 660 26.96 13.23 -8.10
N ARG A 661 28.13 13.89 -7.98
CA ARG A 661 28.23 15.34 -7.78
C ARG A 661 27.91 16.15 -9.04
N GLN A 662 28.15 15.58 -10.22
CA GLN A 662 27.86 16.20 -11.52
C GLN A 662 26.38 16.16 -11.88
N VAL A 663 25.60 15.22 -11.33
CA VAL A 663 24.14 15.24 -11.52
C VAL A 663 23.61 16.56 -10.99
N ASN A 664 23.19 17.38 -11.94
CA ASN A 664 23.18 18.81 -11.79
C ASN A 664 22.05 19.23 -10.83
N LEU A 665 22.39 19.31 -9.53
CA LEU A 665 21.56 19.97 -8.52
C LEU A 665 21.42 21.47 -8.81
N SER A 666 21.99 22.05 -9.88
CA SER A 666 21.68 23.43 -10.28
C SER A 666 20.21 23.64 -10.67
N ARG A 667 19.45 22.59 -11.02
CA ARG A 667 17.97 22.68 -11.12
C ARG A 667 17.30 23.06 -9.80
N TRP A 668 18.04 22.89 -8.70
CA TRP A 668 17.72 23.26 -7.33
C TRP A 668 18.07 24.74 -7.05
N ARG A 669 19.06 25.33 -7.76
CA ARG A 669 19.46 26.76 -7.63
C ARG A 669 18.49 27.74 -8.31
N GLY A 670 17.63 27.28 -9.21
CA GLY A 670 16.71 28.13 -9.99
C GLY A 670 15.29 28.30 -9.45
N LYS A 671 14.90 27.66 -8.33
CA LYS A 671 13.57 27.83 -7.72
C LYS A 671 13.63 27.85 -6.20
N LYS A 672 14.22 28.90 -5.62
CA LYS A 672 13.92 29.27 -4.23
C LYS A 672 12.70 30.19 -4.18
N ALA A 673 11.74 29.81 -3.32
CA ALA A 673 10.90 30.71 -2.52
C ALA A 673 9.56 31.28 -3.08
N ALA A 674 8.82 30.58 -3.96
CA ALA A 674 7.48 31.05 -4.35
C ALA A 674 6.29 30.08 -4.12
N VAL A 675 6.51 28.79 -3.83
CA VAL A 675 5.38 27.81 -3.79
C VAL A 675 5.07 27.26 -2.39
N VAL A 676 5.94 27.47 -1.39
CA VAL A 676 5.71 26.97 -0.01
C VAL A 676 4.91 27.95 0.88
N LEU A 677 4.52 29.12 0.37
CA LEU A 677 3.69 30.10 1.09
C LEU A 677 2.35 30.43 0.40
N ARG A 678 1.75 29.48 -0.33
CA ARG A 678 0.39 29.67 -0.92
C ARG A 678 -0.67 28.64 -0.53
N SER A 679 -0.40 27.70 0.38
CA SER A 679 -1.42 26.80 0.93
C SER A 679 -1.83 27.09 2.39
N SER A 680 -1.33 28.17 2.99
CA SER A 680 -1.78 28.67 4.30
C SER A 680 -2.44 30.05 4.19
N LYS A 681 -3.44 30.18 3.31
CA LYS A 681 -4.51 31.16 3.50
C LYS A 681 -5.73 30.45 4.10
N LEU A 682 -5.57 29.97 5.33
CA LEU A 682 -6.73 29.89 6.22
C LEU A 682 -7.17 31.32 6.53
N ARG A 683 -8.48 31.52 6.50
CA ARG A 683 -9.15 32.81 6.55
C ARG A 683 -8.84 33.53 7.87
N ARG A 684 -8.43 34.79 7.74
CA ARG A 684 -8.09 35.72 8.82
C ARG A 684 -9.36 36.29 9.50
N LYS A 685 -10.31 35.44 9.89
CA LYS A 685 -11.55 35.86 10.59
C LYS A 685 -11.99 35.03 11.79
N ASP A 686 -11.29 33.97 12.18
CA ASP A 686 -11.69 33.13 13.33
C ASP A 686 -10.64 33.10 14.47
N VAL A 687 -9.73 34.09 14.55
CA VAL A 687 -8.71 34.21 15.63
C VAL A 687 -8.76 35.59 16.30
N VAL A 688 -9.95 36.19 16.37
CA VAL A 688 -10.25 37.30 17.29
C VAL A 688 -11.61 36.99 17.89
N GLY A 689 -11.61 36.14 18.91
CA GLY A 689 -12.82 35.67 19.56
C GLY A 689 -12.62 34.41 20.40
N GLN A 690 -11.49 34.29 21.10
CA GLN A 690 -11.30 33.29 22.17
C GLN A 690 -10.07 33.58 23.05
N ALA A 691 -9.74 34.86 23.24
CA ALA A 691 -8.71 35.32 24.17
C ALA A 691 -9.26 36.30 25.22
N GLU A 692 -10.56 36.21 25.51
CA GLU A 692 -11.22 36.84 26.65
C GLU A 692 -12.25 35.85 27.17
N LEU A 693 -11.82 34.96 28.08
CA LEU A 693 -12.63 34.18 29.04
C LEU A 693 -11.73 33.09 29.67
N CYS A 694 -10.71 33.51 30.44
CA CYS A 694 -10.16 32.68 31.52
C CYS A 694 -9.20 33.49 32.41
N THR A 695 -9.70 34.57 33.00
CA THR A 695 -9.10 35.18 34.20
C THR A 695 -10.22 35.42 35.18
N ARG A 696 -10.57 34.36 35.95
CA ARG A 696 -11.28 34.35 37.24
C ARG A 696 -11.77 32.93 37.50
N ASP A 697 -10.97 32.13 38.18
CA ASP A 697 -11.25 31.77 39.57
C ASP A 697 -10.27 30.69 40.05
N SER A 698 -9.69 31.00 41.19
CA SER A 698 -8.84 30.19 42.05
C SER A 698 -9.58 28.96 42.59
N GLU A 699 -8.94 27.80 42.57
CA GLU A 699 -8.62 26.99 43.77
C GLU A 699 -8.18 25.56 43.43
N CYS A 700 -7.31 25.04 44.30
CA CYS A 700 -6.88 23.65 44.49
C CYS A 700 -5.72 23.15 43.61
N GLY A 701 -4.55 23.04 44.25
CA GLY A 701 -3.31 22.56 43.65
C GLY A 701 -3.11 21.05 43.78
N TYR A 702 -2.39 20.49 42.80
CA TYR A 702 -1.29 19.53 42.97
C TYR A 702 -0.68 19.25 41.57
N GLY A 703 0.59 19.60 41.41
CA GLY A 703 1.63 19.02 40.53
C GLY A 703 1.31 18.68 39.07
N ILE A 704 1.67 19.58 38.15
CA ILE A 704 1.90 19.26 36.72
C ILE A 704 3.39 18.99 36.54
N ASN A 705 3.77 17.74 36.30
CA ASN A 705 5.09 17.37 35.79
C ASN A 705 4.93 16.14 34.88
N SER A 706 4.66 16.37 33.59
CA SER A 706 5.05 15.47 32.48
C SER A 706 4.61 16.06 31.15
N CYS A 707 5.46 16.89 30.54
CA CYS A 707 5.49 17.17 29.10
C CYS A 707 6.72 18.05 28.82
N ALA A 708 7.91 17.49 29.06
CA ALA A 708 9.17 18.08 28.62
C ALA A 708 10.11 16.91 28.29
N GLY A 709 10.47 16.80 27.02
CA GLY A 709 11.34 15.74 26.54
C GLY A 709 11.29 15.63 25.03
N ILE A 710 11.76 16.70 24.36
CA ILE A 710 12.43 16.77 23.04
C ILE A 710 12.33 18.24 22.63
N ILE A 711 13.41 18.97 22.88
CA ILE A 711 13.95 20.20 22.26
C ILE A 711 14.90 20.73 23.33
N GLY A 712 16.21 20.74 23.03
CA GLY A 712 17.21 21.28 23.94
C GLY A 712 17.05 22.79 24.06
N ASP A 713 17.23 23.30 25.27
CA ASP A 713 17.20 24.72 25.60
C ASP A 713 18.26 25.48 24.78
N GLY A 714 17.81 26.15 23.73
CA GLY A 714 18.65 26.93 22.81
C GLY A 714 17.89 27.62 21.68
N GLU A 715 16.64 27.25 21.39
CA GLU A 715 15.87 27.79 20.25
C GLU A 715 14.78 28.81 20.60
N VAL A 716 14.61 29.18 21.87
CA VAL A 716 13.58 30.16 22.27
C VAL A 716 14.05 31.61 22.07
N ASP A 717 15.36 31.87 22.18
CA ASP A 717 15.92 33.23 22.04
C ASP A 717 16.09 33.70 20.58
N ALA A 718 16.08 32.77 19.62
CA ALA A 718 16.18 33.10 18.20
C ALA A 718 14.85 33.56 17.58
N LEU A 719 13.71 33.19 18.18
CA LEU A 719 12.37 33.53 17.68
C LEU A 719 11.91 34.94 18.06
N ILE A 720 12.48 35.54 19.11
CA ILE A 720 12.11 36.89 19.58
C ILE A 720 12.84 38.00 18.79
N ARG A 721 14.02 37.72 18.20
CA ARG A 721 14.77 38.73 17.43
C ARG A 721 14.33 38.91 15.97
N ALA A 722 13.45 38.05 15.46
CA ALA A 722 13.02 38.08 14.05
C ALA A 722 11.85 39.05 13.74
N TYR A 723 11.30 39.75 14.74
CA TYR A 723 10.09 40.59 14.61
C TYR A 723 10.24 42.03 15.13
N ALA A 724 11.35 42.71 14.81
CA ALA A 724 11.46 44.17 14.96
C ALA A 724 11.53 44.86 13.57
N PRO A 725 10.68 45.87 13.27
CA PRO A 725 10.64 46.49 11.96
C PRO A 725 11.75 47.55 11.81
N ALA A 726 12.63 47.38 10.81
CA ALA A 726 13.58 48.40 10.40
C ALA A 726 12.90 49.44 9.49
N LYS A 727 12.89 50.71 9.93
CA LYS A 727 12.60 51.88 9.08
C LYS A 727 13.87 52.29 8.32
N PHE A 728 13.76 52.41 7.00
CA PHE A 728 14.73 53.11 6.14
C PHE A 728 14.66 54.62 6.38
N ILE A 729 15.81 55.33 6.29
CA ILE A 729 16.00 56.62 5.61
C ILE A 729 17.51 56.89 5.41
N ASN A 730 17.78 57.61 4.32
CA ASN A 730 19.00 57.87 3.56
C ASN A 730 20.08 58.79 4.17
N SER A 731 21.26 58.64 3.56
CA SER A 731 22.22 59.66 3.08
C SER A 731 23.18 60.43 4.02
N THR A 732 24.41 60.50 3.49
CA THR A 732 25.46 61.56 3.57
C THR A 732 26.33 61.69 4.84
N SER A 733 27.64 61.45 4.65
CA SER A 733 28.78 61.94 5.46
C SER A 733 28.97 63.47 5.31
N PRO A 734 29.97 64.14 5.92
CA PRO A 734 30.90 63.79 7.03
C PRO A 734 30.99 64.88 8.15
N GLN A 735 31.78 64.59 9.20
CA GLN A 735 32.58 65.49 10.06
C GLN A 735 31.97 66.81 10.59
N LEU A 736 31.76 66.88 11.91
CA LEU A 736 32.59 67.62 12.89
C LEU A 736 32.13 67.27 14.32
#